data_AF-A0A0P7B6C7-F1
#
_entry.id   AF-A0A0P7B6C7-F1
#
_cell.length_a   1.000
_cell.length_b   1.000
_cell.length_c   1.000
_cell.angle_alpha   90.00
_cell.angle_beta   90.00
_cell.angle_gamma   90.00
#
_symmetry.space_group_name_H-M   'P 1'
#
loop_
_entity.id
_entity.type
_entity.pdbx_description
1 polymer ?
#
loop_
_entity_poly.entity_id
_entity_poly.type
_entity_poly.pdbx_seq_one_letter_code
_entity_poly.pdbx_strand_id
1 'polypeptide(L)'
;MPTTTFQSSARAETTKRLIAQLVNERLVTLSLLDGIDKPLSRIRGPDDASRWLFVPVVDGLSLPKHLRPNDFQLPATLCSVDREFKEDGPGSIFAFIRPWFQCDEKVKASIVDELRNSALMLEQWMEIRSGWPILDINSSFLDWETQKNTSKARYITCTLRENLEFRANQYNEALVLASALIERPRNGCRSYAEIRCDLKTTNDKVVWFRRYIRSPPTLSLGPLARHGVGFEFHAQNAVVRICRRTKAIKGFAIRDLAGVKLHGPTLEAQGFHLTNLEAAVTPDVHQIWDRVHHALIQNHIRYLMCSLGLEDEHDGWRIVHSELERALDGDDESVQQRICRYFVKETMPFKSFMRMRMDASLKNSFKIVQQQVPNGLWKKSPWLRQVSLLVTKDAEVLVPPEKADANARIMENEVVQEAFRRHVAPYGQLPRDVRQLNAHPTVLPMKFLKNLERFREALALALDSIIDRWWTDEEADFPSRMPLEPRVDLLRWVAQGSDEGVVRSYKGNQGILRPDILIPTTGISGTPQFKVCEINGRFPISYLHYTASAYQALADTEWHNPSIKPATDHNKLFDNFHQDSPLFGLVEQRTGMRSRSVHPSSLRLLPSGTTSTGLELYVKVDGHENPVERLPDVMWLDGQVLEKVHQVGLQLYDFELFALAPEMIRQISVRSVNDVRSVFIAHDKRIPGVVHQELDALVHKHVITEAQSRILRDGIVPTIGE
;
A
#
# COMPACT_ATOMS: atom_id res chain seq x y z
N MET A 1 -24.59 -64.74 -24.45
CA MET A 1 -25.54 -63.61 -24.32
C MET A 1 -25.03 -62.47 -25.18
N PRO A 2 -25.86 -61.76 -25.95
CA PRO A 2 -25.37 -60.62 -26.71
C PRO A 2 -24.91 -59.55 -25.72
N THR A 3 -23.67 -59.09 -25.88
CA THR A 3 -23.05 -58.04 -25.06
C THR A 3 -23.76 -56.71 -25.32
N THR A 4 -24.79 -56.40 -24.53
CA THR A 4 -25.41 -55.07 -24.52
C THR A 4 -24.39 -54.04 -24.04
N THR A 5 -24.13 -53.01 -24.84
CA THR A 5 -23.25 -51.90 -24.48
C THR A 5 -23.83 -51.08 -23.33
N PHE A 6 -23.00 -50.34 -22.57
CA PHE A 6 -23.48 -49.40 -21.55
C PHE A 6 -24.43 -48.37 -22.14
N GLN A 7 -24.19 -47.96 -23.39
CA GLN A 7 -25.08 -47.11 -24.17
C GLN A 7 -26.51 -47.67 -24.26
N SER A 8 -26.65 -48.94 -24.71
CA SER A 8 -27.96 -49.57 -24.86
C SER A 8 -28.63 -49.79 -23.50
N SER A 9 -27.85 -50.16 -22.47
CA SER A 9 -28.36 -50.35 -21.10
C SER A 9 -28.86 -49.03 -20.49
N ALA A 10 -28.12 -47.93 -20.68
CA ALA A 10 -28.47 -46.61 -20.17
C ALA A 10 -29.69 -46.02 -20.89
N ARG A 11 -29.77 -46.19 -22.22
CA ARG A 11 -30.96 -45.84 -23.01
C ARG A 11 -32.19 -46.58 -22.49
N ALA A 12 -32.09 -47.91 -22.38
CA ALA A 12 -33.19 -48.72 -21.91
C ALA A 12 -33.64 -48.31 -20.50
N GLU A 13 -32.70 -48.15 -19.57
CA GLU A 13 -33.04 -47.78 -18.19
C GLU A 13 -33.69 -46.40 -18.08
N THR A 14 -33.21 -45.42 -18.85
CA THR A 14 -33.79 -44.07 -18.87
C THR A 14 -35.19 -44.08 -19.50
N THR A 15 -35.40 -44.88 -20.55
CA THR A 15 -36.70 -45.05 -21.19
C THR A 15 -37.73 -45.71 -20.27
N LYS A 16 -37.35 -46.75 -19.52
CA LYS A 16 -38.24 -47.36 -18.53
C LYS A 16 -38.71 -46.35 -17.48
N ARG A 17 -37.82 -45.46 -17.02
CA ARG A 17 -38.15 -44.38 -16.07
C ARG A 17 -39.12 -43.37 -16.68
N LEU A 18 -38.88 -42.96 -17.92
CA LEU A 18 -39.78 -42.10 -18.66
C LEU A 18 -41.18 -42.72 -18.75
N ILE A 19 -41.28 -43.97 -19.20
CA ILE A 19 -42.57 -44.67 -19.36
C ILE A 19 -43.30 -44.81 -18.03
N ALA A 20 -42.60 -45.25 -16.97
CA ALA A 20 -43.17 -45.35 -15.63
C ALA A 20 -43.74 -44.00 -15.16
N GLN A 21 -42.98 -42.92 -15.35
CA GLN A 21 -43.39 -41.57 -14.97
C GLN A 21 -44.64 -41.11 -15.74
N LEU A 22 -44.65 -41.28 -17.06
CA LEU A 22 -45.77 -40.88 -17.92
C LEU A 22 -47.08 -41.58 -17.50
N VAL A 23 -47.01 -42.87 -17.17
CA VAL A 23 -48.19 -43.64 -16.73
C VAL A 23 -48.61 -43.25 -15.32
N ASN A 24 -47.66 -43.13 -14.38
CA ASN A 24 -47.95 -42.79 -12.99
C ASN A 24 -48.53 -41.38 -12.84
N GLU A 25 -48.09 -40.42 -13.65
CA GLU A 25 -48.63 -39.07 -13.72
C GLU A 25 -49.95 -38.98 -14.52
N ARG A 26 -50.43 -40.10 -15.06
CA ARG A 26 -51.66 -40.20 -15.87
C ARG A 26 -51.63 -39.32 -17.13
N LEU A 27 -50.44 -39.08 -17.67
CA LEU A 27 -50.26 -38.35 -18.92
C LEU A 27 -50.52 -39.25 -20.14
N VAL A 28 -50.48 -40.57 -19.95
CA VAL A 28 -50.80 -41.60 -20.94
C VAL A 28 -51.64 -42.71 -20.29
N THR A 29 -52.40 -43.42 -21.11
CA THR A 29 -53.18 -44.59 -20.64
C THR A 29 -52.42 -45.87 -20.96
N LEU A 30 -52.31 -46.77 -19.98
CA LEU A 30 -51.73 -48.11 -20.15
C LEU A 30 -52.82 -49.17 -20.03
N SER A 31 -52.83 -50.13 -20.95
CA SER A 31 -53.67 -51.34 -20.91
C SER A 31 -52.81 -52.58 -21.06
N LEU A 32 -53.06 -53.61 -20.25
CA LEU A 32 -52.40 -54.90 -20.41
C LEU A 32 -53.09 -55.70 -21.51
N LEU A 33 -52.30 -56.40 -22.32
CA LEU A 33 -52.75 -57.31 -23.36
C LEU A 33 -52.25 -58.71 -23.04
N ASP A 34 -53.15 -59.68 -23.10
CA ASP A 34 -52.81 -61.09 -22.95
C ASP A 34 -52.22 -61.60 -24.27
N GLY A 35 -50.92 -61.91 -24.25
CA GLY A 35 -50.18 -62.49 -25.37
C GLY A 35 -49.62 -63.87 -25.00
N ILE A 36 -49.47 -64.76 -25.99
CA ILE A 36 -49.14 -66.18 -25.79
C ILE A 36 -47.69 -66.41 -25.31
N ASP A 37 -46.76 -65.45 -25.52
CA ASP A 37 -45.34 -65.63 -25.19
C ASP A 37 -44.75 -64.69 -24.13
N LYS A 38 -45.30 -63.48 -23.92
CA LYS A 38 -44.92 -62.52 -22.84
C LYS A 38 -46.06 -61.51 -22.58
N PRO A 39 -46.24 -61.03 -21.34
CA PRO A 39 -47.24 -60.00 -21.04
C PRO A 39 -46.79 -58.67 -21.68
N LEU A 40 -47.69 -58.08 -22.45
CA LEU A 40 -47.42 -56.89 -23.24
C LEU A 40 -48.36 -55.77 -22.79
N SER A 41 -47.82 -54.57 -22.62
CA SER A 41 -48.64 -53.39 -22.35
C SER A 41 -48.80 -52.55 -23.61
N ARG A 42 -49.98 -51.96 -23.79
CA ARG A 42 -50.27 -50.96 -24.81
C ARG A 42 -50.45 -49.60 -24.16
N ILE A 43 -49.67 -48.62 -24.61
CA ILE A 43 -49.70 -47.24 -24.11
C ILE A 43 -50.25 -46.31 -25.18
N ARG A 44 -51.17 -45.43 -24.81
CA ARG A 44 -51.83 -44.45 -25.70
C ARG A 44 -51.86 -43.05 -25.08
N GLY A 45 -51.74 -42.04 -25.94
CA GLY A 45 -51.96 -40.64 -25.55
C GLY A 45 -53.44 -40.30 -25.43
N PRO A 46 -53.77 -39.20 -24.73
CA PRO A 46 -55.12 -38.64 -24.75
C PRO A 46 -55.44 -38.15 -26.17
N ASP A 47 -56.59 -38.58 -26.69
CA ASP A 47 -57.17 -38.15 -27.98
C ASP A 47 -56.38 -38.49 -29.26
N ASP A 48 -55.34 -39.34 -29.20
CA ASP A 48 -54.61 -39.83 -30.38
C ASP A 48 -54.85 -41.34 -30.60
N ALA A 49 -55.68 -41.65 -31.60
CA ALA A 49 -55.93 -43.03 -32.04
C ALA A 49 -54.92 -43.52 -33.12
N SER A 50 -54.07 -42.63 -33.63
CA SER A 50 -53.18 -42.90 -34.76
C SER A 50 -51.81 -43.45 -34.34
N ARG A 51 -51.44 -43.31 -33.06
CA ARG A 51 -50.15 -43.77 -32.50
C ARG A 51 -50.35 -44.53 -31.20
N TRP A 52 -49.54 -45.56 -30.97
CA TRP A 52 -49.46 -46.26 -29.69
C TRP A 52 -48.08 -46.90 -29.50
N LEU A 53 -47.76 -47.25 -28.25
CA LEU A 53 -46.56 -48.02 -27.92
C LEU A 53 -46.96 -49.41 -27.44
N PHE A 54 -46.23 -50.43 -27.87
CA PHE A 54 -46.20 -51.71 -27.17
C PHE A 54 -44.93 -51.81 -26.35
N VAL A 55 -45.08 -52.01 -25.05
CA VAL A 55 -43.96 -52.14 -24.11
C VAL A 55 -44.10 -53.46 -23.39
N PRO A 56 -43.16 -54.42 -23.57
CA PRO A 56 -43.19 -55.66 -22.80
C PRO A 56 -43.09 -55.35 -21.31
N VAL A 57 -43.83 -56.10 -20.49
CA VAL A 57 -43.84 -55.94 -19.04
C VAL A 57 -43.38 -57.23 -18.36
N VAL A 58 -43.12 -57.17 -17.06
CA VAL A 58 -42.80 -58.36 -16.27
C VAL A 58 -44.07 -59.18 -15.95
N ASP A 59 -43.92 -60.50 -15.82
CA ASP A 59 -45.00 -61.41 -15.44
C ASP A 59 -45.61 -61.03 -14.07
N GLY A 60 -46.95 -61.05 -14.00
CA GLY A 60 -47.70 -60.75 -12.78
C GLY A 60 -47.92 -59.25 -12.49
N LEU A 61 -47.70 -58.36 -13.47
CA LEU A 61 -48.01 -56.94 -13.32
C LEU A 61 -49.53 -56.71 -13.17
N SER A 62 -49.95 -56.17 -12.02
CA SER A 62 -51.36 -55.86 -11.72
C SER A 62 -51.59 -54.34 -11.61
N LEU A 63 -52.53 -53.79 -12.38
CA LEU A 63 -53.02 -52.41 -12.20
C LEU A 63 -54.01 -52.41 -11.00
N PRO A 64 -53.85 -51.56 -9.95
CA PRO A 64 -53.53 -50.13 -9.98
C PRO A 64 -52.35 -49.73 -9.05
N LYS A 65 -51.24 -50.48 -9.10
CA LYS A 65 -50.03 -50.15 -8.34
C LYS A 65 -49.24 -49.02 -9.01
N HIS A 66 -48.51 -48.23 -8.22
CA HIS A 66 -47.48 -47.33 -8.74
C HIS A 66 -46.44 -48.14 -9.52
N LEU A 67 -46.30 -47.87 -10.82
CA LEU A 67 -45.44 -48.64 -11.72
C LEU A 67 -43.98 -48.22 -11.53
N ARG A 68 -43.09 -49.19 -11.42
CA ARG A 68 -41.65 -48.98 -11.32
C ARG A 68 -41.03 -49.11 -12.70
N PRO A 69 -39.87 -48.48 -12.96
CA PRO A 69 -39.14 -48.67 -14.20
C PRO A 69 -38.87 -50.15 -14.52
N ASN A 70 -38.54 -50.96 -13.51
CA ASN A 70 -38.26 -52.39 -13.67
C ASN A 70 -39.49 -53.25 -13.99
N ASP A 71 -40.70 -52.69 -13.95
CA ASP A 71 -41.90 -53.41 -14.37
C ASP A 71 -42.02 -53.44 -15.92
N PHE A 72 -41.19 -52.66 -16.63
CA PHE A 72 -41.10 -52.60 -18.08
C PHE A 72 -39.82 -53.25 -18.61
N GLN A 73 -39.89 -53.82 -19.81
CA GLN A 73 -38.75 -54.30 -20.57
C GLN A 73 -38.66 -53.56 -21.90
N LEU A 74 -37.46 -53.50 -22.46
CA LEU A 74 -37.17 -52.79 -23.70
C LEU A 74 -36.40 -53.69 -24.68
N PRO A 75 -36.45 -53.40 -25.99
CA PRO A 75 -37.01 -52.20 -26.65
C PRO A 75 -38.54 -52.13 -26.63
N ALA A 76 -39.07 -50.91 -26.71
CA ALA A 76 -40.49 -50.65 -26.96
C ALA A 76 -40.75 -50.68 -28.47
N THR A 77 -41.95 -51.09 -28.88
CA THR A 77 -42.38 -51.00 -30.27
C THR A 77 -43.26 -49.77 -30.45
N LEU A 78 -42.88 -48.90 -31.37
CA LEU A 78 -43.60 -47.68 -31.72
C LEU A 78 -44.48 -47.99 -32.93
N CYS A 79 -45.78 -47.80 -32.78
CA CYS A 79 -46.76 -48.14 -33.79
C CYS A 79 -47.54 -46.90 -34.24
N SER A 80 -47.68 -46.76 -35.55
CA SER A 80 -48.61 -45.84 -36.20
C SER A 80 -49.36 -46.57 -37.31
N VAL A 81 -50.39 -45.96 -37.88
CA VAL A 81 -51.26 -46.56 -38.91
C VAL A 81 -50.49 -47.30 -40.03
N ASP A 82 -49.30 -46.82 -40.43
CA ASP A 82 -48.53 -47.40 -41.54
C ASP A 82 -47.12 -47.90 -41.15
N ARG A 83 -46.72 -47.83 -39.87
CA ARG A 83 -45.33 -48.13 -39.46
C ARG A 83 -45.24 -48.76 -38.07
N GLU A 84 -44.36 -49.75 -37.96
CA GLU A 84 -43.97 -50.40 -36.72
C GLU A 84 -42.44 -50.54 -36.66
N PHE A 85 -41.80 -50.06 -35.59
CA PHE A 85 -40.37 -50.25 -35.36
C PHE A 85 -40.01 -50.28 -33.88
N LYS A 86 -38.86 -50.90 -33.55
CA LYS A 86 -38.36 -51.02 -32.17
C LYS A 86 -37.45 -49.84 -31.81
N GLU A 87 -37.59 -49.33 -30.60
CA GLU A 87 -36.78 -48.21 -30.08
C GLU A 87 -36.53 -48.41 -28.57
N ASP A 88 -35.33 -48.03 -28.13
CA ASP A 88 -34.92 -48.06 -26.72
C ASP A 88 -34.47 -46.68 -26.20
N GLY A 89 -34.32 -45.69 -27.08
CA GLY A 89 -33.87 -44.34 -26.77
C GLY A 89 -34.99 -43.45 -26.21
N PRO A 90 -34.79 -42.83 -25.02
CA PRO A 90 -35.85 -42.06 -24.37
C PRO A 90 -36.23 -40.80 -25.14
N GLY A 91 -35.24 -40.14 -25.76
CA GLY A 91 -35.48 -38.96 -26.60
C GLY A 91 -36.25 -39.29 -27.89
N SER A 92 -35.95 -40.42 -28.53
CA SER A 92 -36.67 -40.87 -29.74
C SER A 92 -38.12 -41.26 -29.40
N ILE A 93 -38.31 -41.95 -28.28
CA ILE A 93 -39.65 -42.34 -27.80
C ILE A 93 -40.46 -41.10 -27.47
N PHE A 94 -39.92 -40.16 -26.69
CA PHE A 94 -40.61 -38.92 -26.38
C PHE A 94 -40.91 -38.08 -27.62
N ALA A 95 -39.98 -38.02 -28.59
CA ALA A 95 -40.22 -37.34 -29.86
C ALA A 95 -41.37 -37.97 -30.67
N PHE A 96 -41.52 -39.30 -30.62
CA PHE A 96 -42.63 -40.01 -31.27
C PHE A 96 -43.99 -39.70 -30.62
N ILE A 97 -44.04 -39.67 -29.29
CA ILE A 97 -45.26 -39.38 -28.52
C ILE A 97 -45.50 -37.89 -28.25
N ARG A 98 -44.60 -37.02 -28.71
CA ARG A 98 -44.67 -35.55 -28.54
C ARG A 98 -46.03 -34.93 -28.85
N PRO A 99 -46.80 -35.39 -29.88
CA PRO A 99 -48.13 -34.82 -30.15
C PRO A 99 -49.16 -35.06 -29.03
N TRP A 100 -48.93 -36.02 -28.14
CA TRP A 100 -49.86 -36.35 -27.04
C TRP A 100 -49.91 -35.27 -25.94
N PHE A 101 -48.97 -34.32 -25.95
CA PHE A 101 -48.84 -33.32 -24.89
C PHE A 101 -49.25 -31.93 -25.39
N GLN A 102 -50.10 -31.23 -24.62
CA GLN A 102 -50.57 -29.88 -24.92
C GLN A 102 -49.65 -28.82 -24.30
N CYS A 103 -48.41 -28.73 -24.79
CA CYS A 103 -47.44 -27.72 -24.35
C CYS A 103 -46.62 -27.14 -25.52
N ASP A 104 -45.90 -26.04 -25.26
CA ASP A 104 -45.12 -25.31 -26.26
C ASP A 104 -44.08 -26.20 -26.96
N GLU A 105 -43.91 -26.00 -28.28
CA GLU A 105 -43.02 -26.83 -29.10
C GLU A 105 -41.53 -26.67 -28.72
N LYS A 106 -41.11 -25.55 -28.14
CA LYS A 106 -39.74 -25.40 -27.60
C LYS A 106 -39.57 -26.20 -26.32
N VAL A 107 -40.58 -26.24 -25.45
CA VAL A 107 -40.57 -27.06 -24.23
C VAL A 107 -40.46 -28.54 -24.58
N LYS A 108 -41.25 -29.01 -25.54
CA LYS A 108 -41.19 -30.39 -26.05
C LYS A 108 -39.82 -30.74 -26.62
N ALA A 109 -39.19 -29.82 -27.37
CA ALA A 109 -37.85 -30.01 -27.90
C ALA A 109 -36.79 -30.08 -26.79
N SER A 110 -36.88 -29.20 -25.78
CA SER A 110 -36.00 -29.21 -24.61
C SER A 110 -36.06 -30.53 -23.85
N ILE A 111 -37.26 -31.11 -23.66
CA ILE A 111 -37.43 -32.40 -22.98
C ILE A 111 -36.74 -33.53 -23.76
N VAL A 112 -36.81 -33.54 -25.09
CA VAL A 112 -36.10 -34.54 -25.92
C VAL A 112 -34.58 -34.46 -25.70
N ASP A 113 -34.03 -33.25 -25.65
CA ASP A 113 -32.59 -33.05 -25.46
C ASP A 113 -32.15 -33.40 -24.02
N GLU A 114 -32.97 -33.07 -23.01
CA GLU A 114 -32.74 -33.47 -21.62
C GLU A 114 -32.77 -34.99 -21.44
N LEU A 115 -33.70 -35.69 -22.09
CA LEU A 115 -33.78 -37.15 -22.05
C LEU A 115 -32.57 -37.82 -22.74
N ARG A 116 -32.08 -37.25 -23.84
CA ARG A 116 -30.84 -37.70 -24.50
C ARG A 116 -29.63 -37.51 -23.59
N ASN A 117 -29.52 -36.32 -22.98
CA ASN A 117 -28.44 -36.01 -22.05
C ASN A 117 -28.50 -36.91 -20.80
N SER A 118 -29.70 -37.22 -20.29
CA SER A 118 -29.87 -38.12 -19.14
C SER A 118 -29.39 -39.54 -19.45
N ALA A 119 -29.67 -40.06 -20.64
CA ALA A 119 -29.16 -41.35 -21.08
C ALA A 119 -27.62 -41.34 -21.25
N LEU A 120 -27.04 -40.29 -21.83
CA LEU A 120 -25.59 -40.13 -21.97
C LEU A 120 -24.87 -40.03 -20.61
N MET A 121 -25.46 -39.31 -19.66
CA MET A 121 -24.93 -39.24 -18.30
C MET A 121 -25.00 -40.61 -17.62
N LEU A 122 -26.11 -41.33 -17.73
CA LEU A 122 -26.23 -42.65 -17.13
C LEU A 122 -25.25 -43.67 -17.73
N GLU A 123 -24.96 -43.57 -19.03
CA GLU A 123 -23.90 -44.35 -19.68
C GLU A 123 -22.54 -44.07 -19.02
N GLN A 124 -22.17 -42.79 -18.86
CA GLN A 124 -20.93 -42.41 -18.17
C GLN A 124 -20.89 -42.91 -16.72
N TRP A 125 -22.01 -42.89 -16.01
CA TRP A 125 -22.11 -43.47 -14.66
C TRP A 125 -21.91 -44.99 -14.65
N MET A 126 -22.46 -45.70 -15.64
CA MET A 126 -22.28 -47.15 -15.78
C MET A 126 -20.83 -47.49 -16.14
N GLU A 127 -20.18 -46.72 -17.03
CA GLU A 127 -18.76 -46.85 -17.35
C GLU A 127 -17.89 -46.64 -16.11
N ILE A 128 -18.15 -45.57 -15.34
CA ILE A 128 -17.44 -45.30 -14.08
C ILE A 128 -17.63 -46.46 -13.11
N ARG A 129 -18.87 -46.95 -12.93
CA ARG A 129 -19.19 -48.05 -12.03
C ARG A 129 -18.56 -49.38 -12.46
N SER A 130 -18.38 -49.63 -13.75
CA SER A 130 -17.85 -50.89 -14.27
C SER A 130 -16.45 -51.24 -13.75
N GLY A 131 -15.67 -50.22 -13.37
CA GLY A 131 -14.34 -50.39 -12.78
C GLY A 131 -14.34 -50.47 -11.24
N TRP A 132 -15.50 -50.50 -10.58
CA TRP A 132 -15.61 -50.45 -9.12
C TRP A 132 -15.99 -51.82 -8.55
N PRO A 133 -15.42 -52.24 -7.41
CA PRO A 133 -15.90 -53.42 -6.70
C PRO A 133 -17.33 -53.18 -6.18
N ILE A 134 -18.16 -54.23 -6.17
CA ILE A 134 -19.48 -54.16 -5.53
C ILE A 134 -19.26 -54.16 -4.02
N LEU A 135 -19.49 -53.01 -3.41
CA LEU A 135 -19.42 -52.84 -1.96
C LEU A 135 -20.71 -53.35 -1.32
N ASP A 136 -20.58 -54.01 -0.18
CA ASP A 136 -21.68 -54.44 0.67
C ASP A 136 -21.62 -53.76 2.04
N ILE A 137 -22.60 -54.07 2.90
CA ILE A 137 -22.71 -53.48 4.23
C ILE A 137 -21.55 -53.83 5.18
N ASN A 138 -20.76 -54.86 4.83
CA ASN A 138 -19.56 -55.26 5.58
C ASN A 138 -18.28 -54.62 5.01
N SER A 139 -18.38 -53.91 3.89
CA SER A 139 -17.26 -53.17 3.30
C SER A 139 -16.87 -52.00 4.20
N SER A 140 -15.57 -51.79 4.40
CA SER A 140 -15.08 -50.79 5.36
C SER A 140 -15.42 -49.38 4.89
N PHE A 141 -15.51 -48.43 5.82
CA PHE A 141 -15.74 -47.02 5.49
C PHE A 141 -14.70 -46.48 4.49
N LEU A 142 -13.44 -46.95 4.54
CA LEU A 142 -12.42 -46.61 3.54
C LEU A 142 -12.73 -47.20 2.15
N ASP A 143 -13.29 -48.41 2.08
CA ASP A 143 -13.71 -48.98 0.79
C ASP A 143 -14.85 -48.17 0.17
N TRP A 144 -15.73 -47.59 0.99
CA TRP A 144 -16.76 -46.64 0.57
C TRP A 144 -16.20 -45.26 0.18
N GLU A 145 -15.14 -44.77 0.83
CA GLU A 145 -14.57 -43.43 0.62
C GLU A 145 -13.43 -43.35 -0.42
N THR A 146 -12.89 -44.47 -0.89
CA THR A 146 -11.71 -44.47 -1.78
C THR A 146 -12.02 -44.07 -3.23
N GLN A 147 -12.46 -42.82 -3.43
CA GLN A 147 -12.36 -42.17 -4.73
C GLN A 147 -10.90 -41.78 -4.99
N LYS A 148 -10.12 -42.70 -5.57
CA LYS A 148 -8.68 -42.50 -5.88
C LYS A 148 -8.43 -41.30 -6.80
N ASN A 149 -9.44 -40.82 -7.55
CA ASN A 149 -9.32 -39.64 -8.39
C ASN A 149 -9.95 -38.41 -7.72
N THR A 150 -9.14 -37.61 -7.05
CA THR A 150 -9.54 -36.36 -6.37
C THR A 150 -10.26 -35.37 -7.30
N SER A 151 -9.94 -35.37 -8.61
CA SER A 151 -10.62 -34.55 -9.62
C SER A 151 -12.03 -35.04 -9.94
N LYS A 152 -12.31 -36.34 -9.78
CA LYS A 152 -13.68 -36.89 -9.87
C LYS A 152 -14.44 -36.73 -8.56
N ALA A 153 -13.76 -36.86 -7.41
CA ALA A 153 -14.35 -36.71 -6.07
C ALA A 153 -15.05 -35.36 -5.87
N ARG A 154 -14.49 -34.26 -6.42
CA ARG A 154 -15.06 -32.90 -6.30
C ARG A 154 -16.50 -32.78 -6.84
N TYR A 155 -16.91 -33.66 -7.76
CA TYR A 155 -18.24 -33.62 -8.36
C TYR A 155 -19.31 -34.33 -7.51
N ILE A 156 -18.91 -35.05 -6.45
CA ILE A 156 -19.80 -35.80 -5.55
C ILE A 156 -19.65 -35.39 -4.08
N THR A 157 -18.97 -34.27 -3.80
CA THR A 157 -18.76 -33.75 -2.44
C THR A 157 -19.93 -32.88 -1.99
N CYS A 158 -20.35 -33.02 -0.73
CA CYS A 158 -21.30 -32.13 -0.06
C CYS A 158 -20.66 -31.54 1.21
N THR A 159 -20.90 -30.26 1.47
CA THR A 159 -20.49 -29.61 2.73
C THR A 159 -21.73 -29.23 3.52
N LEU A 160 -21.90 -29.83 4.69
CA LEU A 160 -22.94 -29.44 5.63
C LEU A 160 -22.50 -28.22 6.43
N ARG A 161 -23.42 -27.29 6.67
CA ARG A 161 -23.18 -26.07 7.44
C ARG A 161 -24.29 -25.87 8.45
N GLU A 162 -23.93 -25.41 9.65
CA GLU A 162 -24.91 -25.09 10.70
C GLU A 162 -25.95 -24.09 10.19
N ASN A 163 -27.23 -24.41 10.39
CA ASN A 163 -28.33 -23.47 10.15
C ASN A 163 -28.53 -22.57 11.37
N LEU A 164 -28.24 -21.28 11.23
CA LEU A 164 -28.33 -20.30 12.30
C LEU A 164 -29.75 -19.69 12.46
N GLU A 165 -30.70 -19.99 11.58
CA GLU A 165 -32.03 -19.37 11.58
C GLU A 165 -32.81 -19.65 12.87
N PHE A 166 -32.74 -20.87 13.39
CA PHE A 166 -33.41 -21.23 14.64
C PHE A 166 -32.93 -20.35 15.80
N ARG A 167 -31.61 -20.23 15.97
CA ARG A 167 -30.99 -19.38 17.00
C ARG A 167 -31.35 -17.91 16.79
N ALA A 168 -31.31 -17.42 15.55
CA ALA A 168 -31.67 -16.04 15.24
C ALA A 168 -33.14 -15.73 15.58
N ASN A 169 -34.06 -16.67 15.30
CA ASN A 169 -35.47 -16.52 15.64
C ASN A 169 -35.69 -16.47 17.15
N GLN A 170 -34.99 -17.30 17.94
CA GLN A 170 -35.06 -17.26 19.41
C GLN A 170 -34.65 -15.90 19.99
N TYR A 171 -33.67 -15.22 19.38
CA TYR A 171 -33.21 -13.90 19.82
C TYR A 171 -33.95 -12.72 19.17
N ASN A 172 -35.01 -12.97 18.39
CA ASN A 172 -35.72 -11.95 17.60
C ASN A 172 -34.77 -11.17 16.66
N GLU A 173 -33.87 -11.91 16.01
CA GLU A 173 -32.87 -11.39 15.08
C GLU A 173 -33.20 -11.80 13.64
N ALA A 174 -32.76 -10.97 12.70
CA ALA A 174 -32.71 -11.27 11.29
C ALA A 174 -31.25 -11.53 10.88
N LEU A 175 -31.05 -12.53 10.03
CA LEU A 175 -29.77 -12.83 9.40
C LEU A 175 -29.77 -12.17 8.02
N VAL A 176 -28.84 -11.25 7.78
CA VAL A 176 -28.75 -10.51 6.52
C VAL A 176 -27.34 -10.63 5.98
N LEU A 177 -27.19 -11.03 4.71
CA LEU A 177 -25.88 -11.03 4.07
C LEU A 177 -25.35 -9.60 3.96
N ALA A 178 -24.10 -9.38 4.38
CA ALA A 178 -23.48 -8.07 4.28
C ALA A 178 -23.44 -7.57 2.83
N SER A 179 -23.16 -8.46 1.87
CA SER A 179 -23.20 -8.11 0.44
C SER A 179 -24.56 -7.58 0.01
N ALA A 180 -25.66 -8.15 0.52
CA ALA A 180 -27.01 -7.69 0.19
C ALA A 180 -27.32 -6.28 0.71
N LEU A 181 -26.65 -5.83 1.78
CA LEU A 181 -26.82 -4.47 2.31
C LEU A 181 -26.13 -3.41 1.43
N ILE A 182 -25.06 -3.79 0.72
CA ILE A 182 -24.28 -2.93 -0.18
C ILE A 182 -25.05 -2.67 -1.49
N GLU A 183 -25.83 -3.67 -1.93
CA GLU A 183 -26.61 -3.62 -3.17
C GLU A 183 -27.72 -2.57 -3.18
N ARG A 184 -28.20 -2.25 -4.38
CA ARG A 184 -29.29 -1.30 -4.63
C ARG A 184 -30.46 -1.98 -5.35
N PRO A 185 -31.72 -1.55 -5.12
CA PRO A 185 -32.83 -1.97 -5.96
C PRO A 185 -32.61 -1.57 -7.43
N ARG A 186 -33.24 -2.30 -8.36
CA ARG A 186 -33.25 -1.93 -9.78
C ARG A 186 -33.81 -0.51 -9.93
N ASN A 187 -33.02 0.38 -10.53
CA ASN A 187 -33.30 1.82 -10.70
C ASN A 187 -33.32 2.66 -9.40
N GLY A 188 -32.87 2.13 -8.27
CA GLY A 188 -32.76 2.85 -7.00
C GLY A 188 -31.38 3.50 -6.79
N CYS A 189 -31.35 4.71 -6.23
CA CYS A 189 -30.10 5.39 -5.84
C CYS A 189 -29.63 5.04 -4.42
N ARG A 190 -30.51 4.47 -3.59
CA ARG A 190 -30.24 4.10 -2.19
C ARG A 190 -29.89 2.62 -2.07
N SER A 191 -28.88 2.32 -1.26
CA SER A 191 -28.51 0.95 -0.85
C SER A 191 -29.59 0.30 0.01
N TYR A 192 -29.59 -1.04 0.08
CA TYR A 192 -30.46 -1.75 1.00
C TYR A 192 -30.14 -1.46 2.47
N ALA A 193 -28.91 -1.12 2.81
CA ALA A 193 -28.57 -0.59 4.13
C ALA A 193 -29.41 0.66 4.46
N GLU A 194 -29.44 1.63 3.55
CA GLU A 194 -30.23 2.86 3.70
C GLU A 194 -31.73 2.60 3.78
N ILE A 195 -32.25 1.71 2.93
CA ILE A 195 -33.68 1.41 2.86
C ILE A 195 -34.14 0.63 4.11
N ARG A 196 -33.40 -0.42 4.49
CA ARG A 196 -33.82 -1.33 5.58
C ARG A 196 -33.57 -0.77 6.97
N CYS A 197 -32.62 0.15 7.11
CA CYS A 197 -32.31 0.81 8.38
C CYS A 197 -32.85 2.24 8.46
N ASP A 198 -33.64 2.68 7.48
CA ASP A 198 -34.25 4.01 7.38
C ASP A 198 -33.24 5.16 7.53
N LEU A 199 -32.08 5.05 6.86
CA LEU A 199 -31.02 6.06 6.91
C LEU A 199 -31.36 7.19 5.93
N LYS A 200 -31.80 8.34 6.45
CA LYS A 200 -32.30 9.46 5.64
C LYS A 200 -31.26 10.55 5.44
N THR A 201 -30.48 10.82 6.47
CA THR A 201 -29.46 11.88 6.48
C THR A 201 -28.05 11.30 6.44
N THR A 202 -27.08 12.11 6.03
CA THR A 202 -25.66 11.75 6.14
C THR A 202 -25.27 11.37 7.56
N ASN A 203 -25.77 12.08 8.57
CA ASN A 203 -25.49 11.76 9.97
C ASN A 203 -26.01 10.38 10.37
N ASP A 204 -27.20 9.99 9.89
CA ASP A 204 -27.74 8.63 10.12
C ASP A 204 -26.80 7.57 9.53
N LYS A 205 -26.29 7.81 8.32
CA LYS A 205 -25.33 6.91 7.65
C LYS A 205 -24.03 6.80 8.44
N VAL A 206 -23.46 7.92 8.90
CA VAL A 206 -22.23 7.94 9.70
C VAL A 206 -22.40 7.19 11.03
N VAL A 207 -23.50 7.45 11.76
CA VAL A 207 -23.79 6.79 13.04
C VAL A 207 -24.00 5.29 12.84
N TRP A 208 -24.76 4.90 11.82
CA TRP A 208 -25.01 3.50 11.49
C TRP A 208 -23.73 2.79 11.04
N PHE A 209 -22.94 3.41 10.16
CA PHE A 209 -21.67 2.86 9.67
C PHE A 209 -20.69 2.63 10.82
N ARG A 210 -20.53 3.59 11.73
CA ARG A 210 -19.69 3.42 12.94
C ARG A 210 -20.16 2.23 13.78
N ARG A 211 -21.47 2.07 13.99
CA ARG A 211 -22.03 0.90 14.71
C ARG A 211 -21.79 -0.40 13.97
N TYR A 212 -21.88 -0.40 12.64
CA TYR A 212 -21.62 -1.56 11.81
C TYR A 212 -20.18 -2.03 11.92
N ILE A 213 -19.22 -1.13 11.71
CA ILE A 213 -17.79 -1.48 11.67
C ILE A 213 -17.18 -1.72 13.05
N ARG A 214 -17.93 -1.54 14.14
CA ARG A 214 -17.42 -1.79 15.50
C ARG A 214 -17.11 -3.26 15.78
N SER A 215 -17.85 -4.20 15.17
CA SER A 215 -17.67 -5.64 15.40
C SER A 215 -16.72 -6.33 14.40
N PRO A 216 -16.78 -6.04 13.08
CA PRO A 216 -16.00 -6.78 12.08
C PRO A 216 -14.48 -6.81 12.31
N PRO A 217 -13.80 -5.70 12.64
CA PRO A 217 -12.38 -5.70 12.95
C PRO A 217 -12.06 -6.60 14.14
N THR A 218 -12.79 -6.51 15.25
CA THR A 218 -12.57 -7.36 16.42
C THR A 218 -12.75 -8.85 16.10
N LEU A 219 -13.76 -9.21 15.31
CA LEU A 219 -14.02 -10.60 14.92
C LEU A 219 -12.96 -11.17 13.97
N SER A 220 -12.45 -10.37 13.05
CA SER A 220 -11.46 -10.81 12.07
C SER A 220 -10.03 -10.75 12.59
N LEU A 221 -9.69 -9.72 13.36
CA LEU A 221 -8.32 -9.42 13.78
C LEU A 221 -7.95 -10.07 15.10
N GLY A 222 -8.92 -10.38 15.97
CA GLY A 222 -8.66 -11.10 17.21
C GLY A 222 -7.99 -12.47 16.97
N PRO A 223 -8.57 -13.34 16.13
CA PRO A 223 -7.96 -14.62 15.74
C PRO A 223 -6.65 -14.45 14.96
N LEU A 224 -6.53 -13.39 14.15
CA LEU A 224 -5.31 -13.10 13.41
C LEU A 224 -4.14 -12.76 14.35
N ALA A 225 -4.37 -11.86 15.31
CA ALA A 225 -3.35 -11.42 16.24
C ALA A 225 -2.96 -12.51 17.24
N ARG A 226 -3.93 -13.28 17.73
CA ARG A 226 -3.70 -14.32 18.74
C ARG A 226 -3.14 -15.62 18.17
N HIS A 227 -3.60 -16.04 16.99
CA HIS A 227 -3.35 -17.38 16.47
C HIS A 227 -2.80 -17.39 15.03
N GLY A 228 -2.64 -16.24 14.38
CA GLY A 228 -2.24 -16.20 12.97
C GLY A 228 -3.30 -16.78 12.04
N VAL A 229 -4.59 -16.76 12.44
CA VAL A 229 -5.71 -17.29 11.65
C VAL A 229 -6.39 -16.15 10.90
N GLY A 230 -6.30 -16.17 9.57
CA GLY A 230 -6.93 -15.18 8.69
C GLY A 230 -8.20 -15.69 8.05
N PHE A 231 -9.34 -15.13 8.46
CA PHE A 231 -10.62 -15.37 7.80
C PHE A 231 -10.76 -14.57 6.50
N GLU A 232 -11.35 -15.17 5.47
CA GLU A 232 -11.72 -14.45 4.25
C GLU A 232 -13.06 -13.71 4.46
N PHE A 233 -13.01 -12.68 5.32
CA PHE A 233 -14.20 -12.00 5.85
C PHE A 233 -14.77 -10.91 4.92
N HIS A 234 -14.91 -11.25 3.63
CA HIS A 234 -15.56 -10.39 2.63
C HIS A 234 -17.09 -10.38 2.79
N ALA A 235 -17.78 -9.44 2.14
CA ALA A 235 -19.21 -9.20 2.35
C ALA A 235 -20.12 -10.42 2.06
N GLN A 236 -19.73 -11.33 1.18
CA GLN A 236 -20.47 -12.58 0.94
C GLN A 236 -20.31 -13.61 2.08
N ASN A 237 -19.21 -13.58 2.83
CA ASN A 237 -18.92 -14.52 3.93
C ASN A 237 -19.34 -13.97 5.29
N ALA A 238 -19.84 -12.73 5.32
CA ALA A 238 -20.34 -12.07 6.50
C ALA A 238 -21.89 -12.06 6.52
N VAL A 239 -22.46 -12.62 7.58
CA VAL A 239 -23.91 -12.56 7.87
C VAL A 239 -24.12 -11.66 9.07
N VAL A 240 -24.71 -10.50 8.84
CA VAL A 240 -25.02 -9.52 9.89
C VAL A 240 -26.25 -9.97 10.66
N ARG A 241 -26.15 -9.94 11.99
CA ARG A 241 -27.27 -10.21 12.90
C ARG A 241 -27.90 -8.89 13.32
N ILE A 242 -29.16 -8.68 12.96
CA ILE A 242 -29.88 -7.43 13.20
C ILE A 242 -31.12 -7.70 14.05
N CYS A 243 -31.30 -6.98 15.16
CA CYS A 243 -32.52 -7.09 15.95
C CYS A 243 -33.74 -6.64 15.12
N ARG A 244 -34.76 -7.50 14.98
CA ARG A 244 -35.95 -7.21 14.15
C ARG A 244 -36.72 -6.00 14.65
N ARG A 245 -36.78 -5.82 15.98
CA ARG A 245 -37.49 -4.72 16.66
C ARG A 245 -36.74 -3.39 16.58
N THR A 246 -35.46 -3.36 16.97
CA THR A 246 -34.73 -2.09 17.12
C THR A 246 -33.84 -1.75 15.93
N LYS A 247 -33.68 -2.67 14.97
CA LYS A 247 -32.72 -2.59 13.86
C LYS A 247 -31.26 -2.45 14.31
N ALA A 248 -30.97 -2.67 15.59
CA ALA A 248 -29.61 -2.64 16.12
C ALA A 248 -28.80 -3.84 15.63
N ILE A 249 -27.55 -3.58 15.25
CA ILE A 249 -26.58 -4.62 14.89
C ILE A 249 -26.15 -5.33 16.17
N LYS A 250 -26.31 -6.66 16.20
CA LYS A 250 -26.01 -7.53 17.35
C LYS A 250 -24.71 -8.29 17.20
N GLY A 251 -24.19 -8.39 15.99
CA GLY A 251 -22.94 -9.05 15.68
C GLY A 251 -22.95 -9.64 14.29
N PHE A 252 -22.03 -10.55 14.03
CA PHE A 252 -21.88 -11.23 12.74
C PHE A 252 -21.72 -12.73 12.95
N ALA A 253 -22.19 -13.50 11.99
CA ALA A 253 -21.75 -14.87 11.77
C ALA A 253 -20.81 -14.89 10.56
N ILE A 254 -19.72 -15.62 10.69
CA ILE A 254 -18.77 -15.89 9.61
C ILE A 254 -19.17 -17.22 8.99
N ARG A 255 -19.22 -17.29 7.66
CA ARG A 255 -19.45 -18.53 6.92
C ARG A 255 -18.32 -18.76 5.93
N ASP A 256 -18.26 -20.00 5.43
CA ASP A 256 -17.29 -20.46 4.45
C ASP A 256 -15.84 -20.47 4.95
N LEU A 257 -15.38 -21.65 5.35
CA LEU A 257 -14.03 -21.87 5.89
C LEU A 257 -13.02 -22.28 4.82
N ALA A 258 -13.45 -22.53 3.58
CA ALA A 258 -12.55 -22.96 2.50
C ALA A 258 -11.50 -21.89 2.16
N GLY A 259 -11.82 -20.62 2.43
CA GLY A 259 -10.95 -19.47 2.21
C GLY A 259 -9.99 -19.11 3.35
N VAL A 260 -10.03 -19.84 4.47
CA VAL A 260 -9.20 -19.53 5.65
C VAL A 260 -7.73 -19.79 5.37
N LYS A 261 -6.86 -18.92 5.88
CA LYS A 261 -5.41 -19.09 5.86
C LYS A 261 -4.82 -19.11 7.26
N LEU A 262 -3.84 -19.99 7.46
CA LEU A 262 -3.27 -20.32 8.77
C LEU A 262 -1.76 -20.05 8.78
N HIS A 263 -1.27 -19.35 9.79
CA HIS A 263 0.18 -19.20 9.99
C HIS A 263 0.72 -20.42 10.70
N GLY A 264 1.40 -21.29 9.95
CA GLY A 264 1.92 -22.56 10.46
C GLY A 264 2.77 -22.39 11.71
N PRO A 265 3.84 -21.58 11.66
CA PRO A 265 4.75 -21.39 12.79
C PRO A 265 4.07 -20.90 14.07
N THR A 266 3.07 -20.00 13.98
CA THR A 266 2.37 -19.51 15.17
C THR A 266 1.50 -20.58 15.80
N LEU A 267 0.79 -21.38 15.00
CA LEU A 267 -0.09 -22.43 15.50
C LEU A 267 0.71 -23.61 16.07
N GLU A 268 1.79 -24.00 15.41
CA GLU A 268 2.69 -25.06 15.89
C GLU A 268 3.36 -24.67 17.21
N ALA A 269 3.81 -23.42 17.34
CA ALA A 269 4.35 -22.89 18.60
C ALA A 269 3.31 -22.88 19.75
N GLN A 270 2.02 -22.91 19.43
CA GLN A 270 0.91 -23.00 20.39
C GLN A 270 0.46 -24.45 20.62
N GLY A 271 1.11 -25.44 20.00
CA GLY A 271 0.81 -26.87 20.17
C GLY A 271 -0.29 -27.41 19.25
N PHE A 272 -0.70 -26.68 18.20
CA PHE A 272 -1.67 -27.19 17.23
C PHE A 272 -1.00 -28.04 16.15
N HIS A 273 -1.56 -29.23 15.89
CA HIS A 273 -1.12 -30.09 14.79
C HIS A 273 -1.85 -29.72 13.49
N LEU A 274 -1.08 -29.53 12.41
CA LEU A 274 -1.58 -29.03 11.13
C LEU A 274 -1.64 -30.08 10.00
N THR A 275 -1.58 -31.37 10.36
CA THR A 275 -1.66 -32.49 9.42
C THR A 275 -2.95 -32.41 8.58
N ASN A 276 -2.84 -32.56 7.26
CA ASN A 276 -3.94 -32.46 6.28
C ASN A 276 -4.50 -31.04 6.06
N LEU A 277 -3.83 -29.99 6.53
CA LEU A 277 -4.21 -28.59 6.30
C LEU A 277 -3.22 -27.83 5.39
N GLU A 278 -2.35 -28.54 4.67
CA GLU A 278 -1.23 -27.97 3.91
C GLU A 278 -1.68 -26.92 2.89
N ALA A 279 -2.87 -27.09 2.30
CA ALA A 279 -3.44 -26.14 1.35
C ALA A 279 -3.85 -24.79 1.99
N ALA A 280 -4.12 -24.76 3.29
CA ALA A 280 -4.53 -23.57 4.05
C ALA A 280 -3.36 -22.93 4.82
N VAL A 281 -2.28 -23.66 5.06
CA VAL A 281 -1.12 -23.23 5.84
C VAL A 281 -0.12 -22.44 4.99
N THR A 282 0.50 -21.43 5.60
CA THR A 282 1.64 -20.68 5.04
C THR A 282 2.66 -20.36 6.13
N PRO A 283 3.97 -20.37 5.82
CA PRO A 283 5.00 -19.91 6.75
C PRO A 283 5.14 -18.38 6.79
N ASP A 284 4.48 -17.65 5.88
CA ASP A 284 4.58 -16.20 5.77
C ASP A 284 3.31 -15.52 6.32
N VAL A 285 3.46 -14.89 7.48
CA VAL A 285 2.36 -14.16 8.16
C VAL A 285 1.82 -13.00 7.31
N HIS A 286 2.64 -12.38 6.47
CA HIS A 286 2.23 -11.23 5.66
C HIS A 286 1.22 -11.62 4.58
N GLN A 287 1.33 -12.82 4.01
CA GLN A 287 0.32 -13.32 3.06
C GLN A 287 -1.07 -13.44 3.70
N ILE A 288 -1.13 -13.72 4.99
CA ILE A 288 -2.38 -13.79 5.75
C ILE A 288 -2.89 -12.37 6.02
N TRP A 289 -2.01 -11.46 6.42
CA TRP A 289 -2.32 -10.04 6.62
C TRP A 289 -2.87 -9.41 5.34
N ASP A 290 -2.24 -9.63 4.19
CA ASP A 290 -2.69 -9.16 2.88
C ASP A 290 -4.08 -9.70 2.54
N ARG A 291 -4.33 -10.99 2.80
CA ARG A 291 -5.63 -11.61 2.54
C ARG A 291 -6.72 -11.03 3.44
N VAL A 292 -6.45 -10.86 4.73
CA VAL A 292 -7.39 -10.26 5.67
C VAL A 292 -7.65 -8.80 5.31
N HIS A 293 -6.60 -8.02 5.02
CA HIS A 293 -6.74 -6.63 4.57
C HIS A 293 -7.60 -6.54 3.32
N HIS A 294 -7.34 -7.37 2.31
CA HIS A 294 -8.15 -7.41 1.10
C HIS A 294 -9.61 -7.77 1.38
N ALA A 295 -9.87 -8.85 2.13
CA ALA A 295 -11.22 -9.34 2.37
C ALA A 295 -12.04 -8.38 3.27
N LEU A 296 -11.47 -7.95 4.39
CA LEU A 296 -12.14 -7.11 5.38
C LEU A 296 -12.18 -5.63 4.96
N ILE A 297 -11.03 -5.05 4.62
CA ILE A 297 -10.93 -3.59 4.39
C ILE A 297 -11.36 -3.27 2.96
N GLN A 298 -10.69 -3.83 1.95
CA GLN A 298 -10.88 -3.45 0.56
C GLN A 298 -12.20 -3.98 -0.04
N ASN A 299 -12.61 -5.22 0.30
CA ASN A 299 -13.76 -5.90 -0.32
C ASN A 299 -15.06 -5.77 0.51
N HIS A 300 -14.97 -5.55 1.82
CA HIS A 300 -16.14 -5.45 2.67
C HIS A 300 -16.39 -4.02 3.16
N ILE A 301 -15.53 -3.48 4.01
CA ILE A 301 -15.75 -2.17 4.64
C ILE A 301 -15.77 -1.05 3.60
N ARG A 302 -14.82 -1.04 2.67
CA ARG A 302 -14.75 -0.02 1.60
C ARG A 302 -16.01 -0.01 0.76
N TYR A 303 -16.43 -1.13 0.18
CA TYR A 303 -17.64 -1.16 -0.67
C TYR A 303 -18.90 -0.75 0.08
N LEU A 304 -19.04 -1.12 1.35
CA LEU A 304 -20.14 -0.63 2.19
C LEU A 304 -20.07 0.89 2.37
N MET A 305 -18.90 1.42 2.71
CA MET A 305 -18.67 2.86 2.85
C MET A 305 -18.96 3.63 1.55
N CYS A 306 -18.50 3.13 0.41
CA CYS A 306 -18.81 3.69 -0.92
C CYS A 306 -20.31 3.65 -1.20
N SER A 307 -20.99 2.54 -0.88
CA SER A 307 -22.44 2.39 -1.15
C SER A 307 -23.28 3.42 -0.41
N LEU A 308 -22.81 3.87 0.77
CA LEU A 308 -23.41 4.92 1.60
C LEU A 308 -23.01 6.34 1.19
N GLY A 309 -22.00 6.50 0.32
CA GLY A 309 -21.45 7.79 -0.08
C GLY A 309 -20.58 8.45 0.99
N LEU A 310 -19.81 7.66 1.76
CA LEU A 310 -19.01 8.16 2.90
C LEU A 310 -17.49 8.22 2.64
N GLU A 311 -17.01 7.79 1.47
CA GLU A 311 -15.56 7.66 1.18
C GLU A 311 -14.84 9.02 1.13
N ASP A 312 -15.38 10.00 0.39
CA ASP A 312 -14.65 11.24 0.06
C ASP A 312 -15.02 12.47 0.94
N GLU A 313 -16.31 12.76 1.13
CA GLU A 313 -16.78 14.03 1.73
C GLU A 313 -16.89 14.01 3.26
N HIS A 314 -16.89 12.82 3.87
CA HIS A 314 -17.28 12.64 5.28
C HIS A 314 -16.27 11.85 6.11
N ASP A 315 -15.06 11.69 5.56
CA ASP A 315 -13.92 11.09 6.24
C ASP A 315 -14.24 9.71 6.83
N GLY A 316 -14.92 8.87 6.05
CA GLY A 316 -15.28 7.51 6.44
C GLY A 316 -14.06 6.68 6.82
N TRP A 317 -12.93 6.89 6.14
CA TRP A 317 -11.65 6.24 6.44
C TRP A 317 -11.13 6.55 7.85
N ARG A 318 -11.34 7.76 8.40
CA ARG A 318 -11.00 8.03 9.81
C ARG A 318 -11.83 7.19 10.78
N ILE A 319 -13.10 6.93 10.47
CA ILE A 319 -13.93 6.04 11.30
C ILE A 319 -13.37 4.61 11.25
N VAL A 320 -13.00 4.13 10.06
CA VAL A 320 -12.38 2.80 9.89
C VAL A 320 -11.05 2.72 10.65
N HIS A 321 -10.20 3.74 10.53
CA HIS A 321 -8.92 3.82 11.23
C HIS A 321 -9.08 3.76 12.74
N SER A 322 -10.00 4.56 13.30
CA SER A 322 -10.25 4.59 14.75
C SER A 322 -10.75 3.24 15.29
N GLU A 323 -11.63 2.55 14.55
CA GLU A 323 -12.11 1.23 14.96
C GLU A 323 -11.08 0.12 14.73
N LEU A 324 -10.17 0.28 13.76
CA LEU A 324 -9.02 -0.58 13.56
C LEU A 324 -8.03 -0.47 14.73
N GLU A 325 -7.63 0.75 15.08
CA GLU A 325 -6.75 1.03 16.23
C GLU A 325 -7.34 0.45 17.51
N ARG A 326 -8.63 0.69 17.76
CA ARG A 326 -9.32 0.13 18.93
C ARG A 326 -9.32 -1.40 18.95
N ALA A 327 -9.41 -2.05 17.79
CA ALA A 327 -9.39 -3.51 17.70
C ALA A 327 -7.97 -4.10 17.81
N LEU A 328 -6.94 -3.29 17.57
CA LEU A 328 -5.54 -3.64 17.61
C LEU A 328 -4.81 -2.90 18.76
N ASP A 329 -5.52 -2.65 19.86
CA ASP A 329 -4.95 -2.00 21.03
C ASP A 329 -3.85 -2.88 21.67
N GLY A 330 -2.77 -2.25 22.11
CA GLY A 330 -1.58 -2.90 22.64
C GLY A 330 -0.32 -2.04 22.52
N ASP A 331 0.75 -2.46 23.21
CA ASP A 331 2.05 -1.77 23.25
C ASP A 331 2.77 -1.81 21.89
N ASP A 332 3.74 -0.92 21.66
CA ASP A 332 4.41 -0.73 20.35
C ASP A 332 5.09 -2.00 19.78
N GLU A 333 5.54 -2.90 20.66
CA GLU A 333 6.16 -4.17 20.29
C GLU A 333 5.16 -5.32 20.06
N SER A 334 3.89 -5.11 20.41
CA SER A 334 2.84 -6.13 20.31
C SER A 334 2.57 -6.56 18.85
N VAL A 335 2.07 -7.79 18.68
CA VAL A 335 1.63 -8.30 17.37
C VAL A 335 0.55 -7.37 16.79
N GLN A 336 -0.34 -6.87 17.63
CA GLN A 336 -1.44 -5.97 17.28
C GLN A 336 -0.92 -4.69 16.64
N GLN A 337 0.07 -4.03 17.25
CA GLN A 337 0.66 -2.82 16.67
C GLN A 337 1.47 -3.09 15.40
N ARG A 338 2.11 -4.26 15.28
CA ARG A 338 2.74 -4.67 14.00
C ARG A 338 1.71 -4.83 12.88
N ILE A 339 0.56 -5.44 13.16
CA ILE A 339 -0.55 -5.55 12.19
C ILE A 339 -1.07 -4.15 11.84
N CYS A 340 -1.28 -3.28 12.84
CA CYS A 340 -1.76 -1.92 12.63
C CYS A 340 -0.82 -1.14 11.69
N ARG A 341 0.48 -1.11 11.99
CA ARG A 341 1.52 -0.49 11.14
C ARG A 341 1.53 -1.05 9.72
N TYR A 342 1.33 -2.36 9.58
CA TYR A 342 1.26 -3.00 8.26
C TYR A 342 0.01 -2.58 7.47
N PHE A 343 -1.15 -2.50 8.13
CA PHE A 343 -2.44 -2.18 7.51
C PHE A 343 -2.58 -0.70 7.09
N VAL A 344 -1.69 0.19 7.56
CA VAL A 344 -1.70 1.63 7.24
C VAL A 344 -0.55 2.06 6.30
N LYS A 345 0.16 1.09 5.69
CA LYS A 345 1.15 1.36 4.64
C LYS A 345 0.54 2.15 3.48
N GLU A 346 1.36 2.95 2.79
CA GLU A 346 0.95 3.78 1.66
C GLU A 346 0.22 3.02 0.56
N THR A 347 0.71 1.81 0.26
CA THR A 347 0.08 0.90 -0.69
C THR A 347 -0.15 -0.47 -0.07
N MET A 348 -1.16 -1.16 -0.59
CA MET A 348 -1.50 -2.52 -0.19
C MET A 348 -1.77 -3.40 -1.42
N PRO A 349 -1.45 -4.70 -1.36
CA PRO A 349 -1.79 -5.64 -2.43
C PRO A 349 -3.31 -5.70 -2.66
N PHE A 350 -3.72 -5.65 -3.92
CA PHE A 350 -5.10 -5.81 -4.35
C PHE A 350 -5.22 -6.95 -5.35
N LYS A 351 -6.19 -7.85 -5.14
CA LYS A 351 -6.41 -9.03 -5.98
C LYS A 351 -6.97 -8.65 -7.36
N SER A 352 -6.23 -8.94 -8.42
CA SER A 352 -6.57 -8.54 -9.79
C SER A 352 -7.40 -9.61 -10.51
N PHE A 353 -8.67 -9.79 -10.13
CA PHE A 353 -9.54 -10.87 -10.65
C PHE A 353 -9.61 -10.96 -12.18
N MET A 354 -9.71 -9.82 -12.88
CA MET A 354 -9.76 -9.80 -14.35
C MET A 354 -8.44 -10.25 -14.96
N ARG A 355 -7.30 -9.77 -14.43
CA ARG A 355 -5.97 -10.17 -14.88
C ARG A 355 -5.74 -11.66 -14.66
N MET A 356 -6.16 -12.18 -13.51
CA MET A 356 -6.12 -13.63 -13.22
C MET A 356 -6.93 -14.44 -14.24
N ARG A 357 -8.14 -13.99 -14.63
CA ARG A 357 -8.94 -14.68 -15.66
C ARG A 357 -8.28 -14.63 -17.04
N MET A 358 -7.73 -13.48 -17.43
CA MET A 358 -7.02 -13.33 -18.70
C MET A 358 -5.75 -14.20 -18.74
N ASP A 359 -4.93 -14.17 -17.69
CA ASP A 359 -3.72 -14.99 -17.58
C ASP A 359 -4.05 -16.49 -17.58
N ALA A 360 -5.11 -16.91 -16.87
CA ALA A 360 -5.54 -18.31 -16.85
C ALA A 360 -5.93 -18.81 -18.25
N SER A 361 -6.57 -17.96 -19.08
CA SER A 361 -6.91 -18.31 -20.46
C SER A 361 -5.70 -18.44 -21.39
N LEU A 362 -4.58 -17.79 -21.05
CA LEU A 362 -3.37 -17.75 -21.88
C LEU A 362 -2.30 -18.78 -21.44
N LYS A 363 -2.18 -19.03 -20.14
CA LYS A 363 -1.03 -19.75 -19.55
C LYS A 363 -1.40 -21.12 -18.95
N ASN A 364 -2.64 -21.58 -19.10
CA ASN A 364 -3.18 -22.81 -18.49
C ASN A 364 -2.85 -22.98 -16.99
N SER A 365 -2.57 -21.89 -16.29
CA SER A 365 -2.22 -21.89 -14.87
C SER A 365 -2.89 -20.74 -14.15
N PHE A 366 -3.52 -21.04 -13.02
CA PHE A 366 -4.21 -20.05 -12.21
C PHE A 366 -3.28 -19.60 -11.08
N LYS A 367 -2.43 -18.61 -11.36
CA LYS A 367 -1.64 -17.93 -10.32
C LYS A 367 -2.43 -16.75 -9.76
N ILE A 368 -2.34 -16.54 -8.45
CA ILE A 368 -2.89 -15.32 -7.84
C ILE A 368 -2.07 -14.15 -8.35
N VAL A 369 -2.74 -13.16 -8.93
CA VAL A 369 -2.13 -11.93 -9.40
C VAL A 369 -2.62 -10.78 -8.53
N GLN A 370 -1.67 -10.05 -7.97
CA GLN A 370 -1.92 -8.87 -7.16
C GLN A 370 -1.25 -7.66 -7.80
N GLN A 371 -1.78 -6.48 -7.49
CA GLN A 371 -1.18 -5.19 -7.83
C GLN A 371 -1.19 -4.31 -6.60
N GLN A 372 -0.13 -3.54 -6.38
CA GLN A 372 -0.11 -2.52 -5.32
C GLN A 372 -1.06 -1.38 -5.69
N VAL A 373 -1.96 -1.02 -4.77
CA VAL A 373 -2.90 0.10 -4.92
C VAL A 373 -2.77 1.05 -3.73
N PRO A 374 -3.09 2.34 -3.90
CA PRO A 374 -3.18 3.28 -2.78
C PRO A 374 -4.09 2.74 -1.67
N ASN A 375 -3.63 2.84 -0.43
CA ASN A 375 -4.36 2.37 0.72
C ASN A 375 -5.22 3.50 1.32
N GLY A 376 -6.54 3.31 1.41
CA GLY A 376 -7.43 4.31 2.03
C GLY A 376 -7.18 4.52 3.53
N LEU A 377 -6.51 3.57 4.20
CA LEU A 377 -6.07 3.72 5.59
C LEU A 377 -4.76 4.50 5.74
N TRP A 378 -4.03 4.73 4.65
CA TRP A 378 -2.82 5.53 4.70
C TRP A 378 -3.17 7.00 4.93
N LYS A 379 -2.69 7.55 6.03
CA LYS A 379 -2.76 8.99 6.29
C LYS A 379 -1.54 9.66 5.70
N LYS A 380 -1.76 10.52 4.70
CA LYS A 380 -0.78 11.56 4.35
C LYS A 380 -0.48 12.38 5.61
N SER A 381 0.78 12.76 5.80
CA SER A 381 1.16 13.63 6.91
C SER A 381 0.24 14.87 6.92
N PRO A 382 -0.46 15.17 8.03
CA PRO A 382 -1.35 16.33 8.09
C PRO A 382 -0.58 17.64 8.02
N TRP A 383 0.75 17.60 8.18
CA TRP A 383 1.61 18.76 8.33
C TRP A 383 2.20 19.27 7.02
N LEU A 384 2.60 18.37 6.11
CA LEU A 384 3.24 18.76 4.84
C LEU A 384 2.21 18.79 3.71
N ARG A 385 1.30 19.77 3.76
CA ARG A 385 0.26 19.96 2.76
C ARG A 385 0.66 21.05 1.76
N GLN A 386 0.76 20.68 0.48
CA GLN A 386 0.88 21.65 -0.59
C GLN A 386 -0.42 22.45 -0.71
N VAL A 387 -0.30 23.73 -1.05
CA VAL A 387 -1.44 24.63 -1.23
C VAL A 387 -1.38 25.34 -2.57
N SER A 388 -2.55 25.60 -3.13
CA SER A 388 -2.71 26.59 -4.21
C SER A 388 -2.78 27.98 -3.57
N LEU A 389 -1.83 28.84 -3.92
CA LEU A 389 -1.73 30.24 -3.50
C LEU A 389 -2.92 31.07 -3.98
N LEU A 390 -3.34 30.84 -5.23
CA LEU A 390 -4.41 31.58 -5.90
C LEU A 390 -5.80 31.21 -5.38
N VAL A 391 -6.02 29.94 -5.00
CA VAL A 391 -7.34 29.50 -4.55
C VAL A 391 -7.50 29.58 -3.03
N THR A 392 -6.41 29.51 -2.26
CA THR A 392 -6.46 29.57 -0.80
C THR A 392 -6.67 31.00 -0.31
N LYS A 393 -7.89 31.31 0.15
CA LYS A 393 -8.26 32.63 0.71
C LYS A 393 -8.16 32.70 2.23
N ASP A 394 -8.26 31.56 2.90
CA ASP A 394 -8.29 31.45 4.36
C ASP A 394 -7.22 30.46 4.84
N ALA A 395 -6.43 30.86 5.84
CA ALA A 395 -5.44 30.00 6.48
C ALA A 395 -6.08 28.84 7.26
N GLU A 396 -7.35 28.97 7.67
CA GLU A 396 -8.11 27.87 8.28
C GLU A 396 -8.63 26.87 7.24
N VAL A 397 -8.71 27.26 5.97
CA VAL A 397 -9.26 26.45 4.86
C VAL A 397 -8.25 26.37 3.71
N LEU A 398 -7.15 25.64 3.96
CA LEU A 398 -6.11 25.41 2.95
C LEU A 398 -6.64 24.58 1.77
N VAL A 399 -6.50 25.10 0.56
CA VAL A 399 -6.94 24.44 -0.68
C VAL A 399 -5.73 23.77 -1.35
N PRO A 400 -5.72 22.44 -1.47
CA PRO A 400 -4.63 21.74 -2.14
C PRO A 400 -4.73 21.90 -3.67
N PRO A 401 -3.61 21.84 -4.40
CA PRO A 401 -3.58 22.10 -5.86
C PRO A 401 -4.52 21.22 -6.68
N GLU A 402 -4.78 19.98 -6.25
CA GLU A 402 -5.66 19.05 -6.94
C GLU A 402 -7.14 19.46 -6.88
N LYS A 403 -7.50 20.34 -5.92
CA LYS A 403 -8.84 20.91 -5.80
C LYS A 403 -9.00 22.25 -6.54
N ALA A 404 -7.90 22.87 -6.98
CA ALA A 404 -7.97 24.01 -7.89
C ALA A 404 -8.43 23.54 -9.29
N ASP A 405 -8.98 24.43 -10.10
CA ASP A 405 -9.21 24.11 -11.51
C ASP A 405 -7.90 24.13 -12.32
N ALA A 406 -7.94 23.64 -13.56
CA ALA A 406 -6.75 23.54 -14.40
C ALA A 406 -6.17 24.91 -14.77
N ASN A 407 -7.02 25.92 -14.98
CA ASN A 407 -6.58 27.26 -15.38
C ASN A 407 -5.86 27.96 -14.22
N ALA A 408 -6.39 27.82 -13.00
CA ALA A 408 -5.75 28.32 -11.79
C ALA A 408 -4.34 27.76 -11.63
N ARG A 409 -4.17 26.43 -11.73
CA ARG A 409 -2.84 25.79 -11.64
C ARG A 409 -1.86 26.24 -12.71
N ILE A 410 -2.32 26.42 -13.95
CA ILE A 410 -1.47 26.89 -15.07
C ILE A 410 -1.00 28.31 -14.78
N MET A 411 -1.93 29.20 -14.41
CA MET A 411 -1.62 30.59 -14.09
C MET A 411 -0.66 30.71 -12.91
N GLU A 412 -0.89 29.97 -11.81
CA GLU A 412 0.01 29.94 -10.65
C GLU A 412 1.43 29.52 -11.05
N ASN A 413 1.54 28.46 -11.86
CA ASN A 413 2.82 28.00 -12.33
C ASN A 413 3.51 29.05 -13.23
N GLU A 414 2.80 29.67 -14.16
CA GLU A 414 3.37 30.72 -15.01
C GLU A 414 3.91 31.90 -14.18
N VAL A 415 3.11 32.40 -13.23
CA VAL A 415 3.48 33.54 -12.37
C VAL A 415 4.70 33.22 -11.51
N VAL A 416 4.69 32.09 -10.81
CA VAL A 416 5.81 31.71 -9.92
C VAL A 416 7.08 31.46 -10.72
N GLN A 417 6.99 30.79 -11.87
CA GLN A 417 8.16 30.51 -12.71
C GLN A 417 8.73 31.79 -13.34
N GLU A 418 7.87 32.72 -13.75
CA GLU A 418 8.30 34.01 -14.30
C GLU A 418 9.00 34.86 -13.24
N ALA A 419 8.40 34.96 -12.05
CA ALA A 419 9.03 35.65 -10.92
C ALA A 419 10.37 35.02 -10.55
N PHE A 420 10.44 33.69 -10.49
CA PHE A 420 11.69 32.98 -10.20
C PHE A 420 12.76 33.24 -11.27
N ARG A 421 12.42 33.15 -12.56
CA ARG A 421 13.36 33.43 -13.66
C ARG A 421 13.87 34.87 -13.62
N ARG A 422 13.00 35.84 -13.33
CA ARG A 422 13.37 37.25 -13.19
C ARG A 422 14.38 37.48 -12.05
N HIS A 423 14.14 36.87 -10.90
CA HIS A 423 15.00 37.03 -9.71
C HIS A 423 16.28 36.22 -9.76
N VAL A 424 16.34 35.22 -10.65
CA VAL A 424 17.57 34.45 -10.88
C VAL A 424 18.42 35.06 -11.99
N ALA A 425 17.84 35.78 -12.96
CA ALA A 425 18.56 36.34 -14.11
C ALA A 425 19.83 37.16 -13.76
N PRO A 426 19.86 37.99 -12.69
CA PRO A 426 21.08 38.69 -12.28
C PRO A 426 22.23 37.76 -11.89
N TYR A 427 21.90 36.53 -11.52
CA TYR A 427 22.80 35.54 -10.93
C TYR A 427 23.30 34.47 -11.93
N GLY A 428 22.93 34.60 -13.21
CA GLY A 428 23.28 33.66 -14.28
C GLY A 428 22.14 32.69 -14.62
N GLN A 429 22.49 31.61 -15.34
CA GLN A 429 21.52 30.59 -15.76
C GLN A 429 21.40 29.46 -14.74
N LEU A 430 20.18 28.98 -14.51
CA LEU A 430 19.93 27.80 -13.68
C LEU A 430 20.44 26.52 -14.36
N PRO A 431 21.06 25.59 -13.61
CA PRO A 431 21.27 24.21 -14.05
C PRO A 431 19.96 23.62 -14.56
N ARG A 432 20.01 22.78 -15.61
CA ARG A 432 18.80 22.23 -16.25
C ARG A 432 17.81 21.62 -15.25
N ASP A 433 18.31 20.94 -14.23
CA ASP A 433 17.52 20.22 -13.24
C ASP A 433 16.85 21.13 -12.19
N VAL A 434 17.19 22.43 -12.17
CA VAL A 434 16.70 23.42 -11.18
C VAL A 434 15.94 24.56 -11.86
N ARG A 435 15.62 24.43 -13.15
CA ARG A 435 14.91 25.47 -13.94
C ARG A 435 13.45 25.68 -13.54
N GLN A 436 12.88 24.79 -12.72
CA GLN A 436 11.47 24.82 -12.36
C GLN A 436 11.30 24.83 -10.85
N LEU A 437 10.73 25.93 -10.34
CA LEU A 437 10.28 26.00 -8.96
C LEU A 437 8.88 25.37 -8.84
N ASN A 438 8.62 24.53 -7.85
CA ASN A 438 7.24 24.07 -7.63
C ASN A 438 6.37 25.25 -7.21
N ALA A 439 5.34 25.57 -7.99
CA ALA A 439 4.44 26.69 -7.75
C ALA A 439 3.52 26.51 -6.53
N HIS A 440 3.46 25.30 -5.97
CA HIS A 440 2.59 24.95 -4.85
C HIS A 440 3.42 24.69 -3.59
N PRO A 441 3.67 25.71 -2.75
CA PRO A 441 4.46 25.56 -1.54
C PRO A 441 3.71 24.75 -0.48
N THR A 442 4.46 24.29 0.52
CA THR A 442 3.90 23.61 1.69
C THR A 442 3.74 24.60 2.84
N VAL A 443 2.60 24.55 3.54
CA VAL A 443 2.31 25.45 4.68
C VAL A 443 2.58 24.74 6.00
N LEU A 444 3.30 25.42 6.90
CA LEU A 444 3.55 24.98 8.28
C LEU A 444 3.09 26.05 9.27
N PRO A 445 2.60 25.69 10.48
CA PRO A 445 2.18 26.68 11.48
C PRO A 445 3.35 27.55 11.95
N MET A 446 3.12 28.85 12.19
CA MET A 446 4.17 29.75 12.73
C MET A 446 4.78 29.26 14.06
N LYS A 447 4.01 28.54 14.87
CA LYS A 447 4.51 27.94 16.13
C LYS A 447 5.58 26.86 15.86
N PHE A 448 5.49 26.12 14.76
CA PHE A 448 6.52 25.19 14.34
C PHE A 448 7.85 25.91 14.06
N LEU A 449 7.80 27.02 13.30
CA LEU A 449 8.99 27.82 13.00
C LEU A 449 9.63 28.39 14.26
N LYS A 450 8.83 28.94 15.19
CA LYS A 450 9.34 29.43 16.49
C LYS A 450 10.00 28.33 17.32
N ASN A 451 9.45 27.12 17.31
CA ASN A 451 10.07 25.99 18.00
C ASN A 451 11.40 25.59 17.34
N LEU A 452 11.45 25.63 16.00
CA LEU A 452 12.66 25.34 15.25
C LEU A 452 13.75 26.41 15.47
N GLU A 453 13.37 27.69 15.59
CA GLU A 453 14.29 28.79 15.93
C GLU A 453 14.95 28.55 17.30
N ARG A 454 14.15 28.24 18.33
CA ARG A 454 14.65 27.95 19.68
C ARG A 454 15.56 26.72 19.71
N PHE A 455 15.21 25.69 18.96
CA PHE A 455 16.05 24.50 18.80
C PHE A 455 17.36 24.83 18.10
N ARG A 456 17.33 25.60 17.00
CA ARG A 456 18.52 26.04 16.27
C ARG A 456 19.47 26.83 17.17
N GLU A 457 18.95 27.73 17.98
CA GLU A 457 19.76 28.50 18.95
C GLU A 457 20.45 27.58 19.97
N ALA A 458 19.70 26.64 20.56
CA ALA A 458 20.26 25.66 21.47
C ALA A 458 21.33 24.77 20.80
N LEU A 459 21.06 24.33 19.57
CA LEU A 459 21.95 23.44 18.82
C LEU A 459 23.24 24.17 18.44
N ALA A 460 23.16 25.44 18.04
CA ALA A 460 24.34 26.26 17.74
C ALA A 460 25.22 26.43 18.98
N LEU A 461 24.63 26.75 20.14
CA LEU A 461 25.39 26.86 21.40
C LEU A 461 26.05 25.54 21.80
N ALA A 462 25.35 24.42 21.66
CA ALA A 462 25.88 23.10 21.95
C ALA A 462 27.05 22.75 21.03
N LEU A 463 26.91 22.94 19.72
CA LEU A 463 27.97 22.65 18.74
C LEU A 463 29.17 23.58 18.89
N ASP A 464 28.94 24.88 19.10
CA ASP A 464 30.00 25.86 19.35
C ASP A 464 30.86 25.41 20.52
N SER A 465 30.20 25.06 21.62
CA SER A 465 30.87 24.53 22.79
C SER A 465 31.60 23.23 22.45
N ILE A 466 30.91 22.16 22.06
CA ILE A 466 31.51 20.84 21.82
C ILE A 466 32.74 20.90 20.89
N ILE A 467 32.66 21.65 19.79
CA ILE A 467 33.72 21.72 18.78
C ILE A 467 34.92 22.56 19.24
N ASP A 468 34.70 23.63 20.00
CA ASP A 468 35.81 24.46 20.52
C ASP A 468 36.66 23.68 21.54
N ARG A 469 36.05 22.81 22.34
CA ARG A 469 36.69 22.00 23.40
C ARG A 469 36.98 20.57 22.97
N TRP A 470 36.89 20.28 21.66
CA TRP A 470 37.01 18.91 21.12
C TRP A 470 38.28 18.19 21.59
N TRP A 471 39.39 18.91 21.71
CA TRP A 471 40.69 18.35 22.11
C TRP A 471 41.12 18.72 23.53
N THR A 472 40.43 19.66 24.20
CA THR A 472 40.87 20.23 25.48
C THR A 472 40.04 19.76 26.66
N ASP A 473 38.85 19.21 26.45
CA ASP A 473 38.09 18.58 27.54
C ASP A 473 38.42 17.09 27.68
N GLU A 474 39.28 16.79 28.65
CA GLU A 474 39.70 15.43 29.03
C GLU A 474 38.58 14.60 29.69
N GLU A 475 37.58 15.24 30.31
CA GLU A 475 36.45 14.57 30.97
C GLU A 475 35.44 14.06 29.93
N ALA A 476 35.17 14.87 28.90
CA ALA A 476 34.22 14.55 27.85
C ALA A 476 34.79 13.60 26.80
N ASP A 477 36.13 13.61 26.61
CA ASP A 477 36.90 12.72 25.72
C ASP A 477 36.24 12.49 24.35
N PHE A 478 35.88 13.61 23.70
CA PHE A 478 35.23 13.60 22.39
C PHE A 478 35.96 12.78 21.31
N PRO A 479 37.31 12.83 21.21
CA PRO A 479 38.02 12.07 20.20
C PRO A 479 37.83 10.56 20.32
N SER A 480 37.71 10.02 21.54
CA SER A 480 37.44 8.60 21.75
C SER A 480 35.98 8.22 21.51
N ARG A 481 35.04 9.11 21.79
CA ARG A 481 33.61 8.90 21.50
C ARG A 481 33.27 8.98 20.02
N MET A 482 33.98 9.83 19.28
CA MET A 482 33.83 10.00 17.85
C MET A 482 35.20 10.13 17.16
N PRO A 483 35.89 9.00 16.91
CA PRO A 483 37.20 9.01 16.25
C PRO A 483 37.15 9.61 14.85
N LEU A 484 38.16 10.44 14.51
CA LEU A 484 38.23 11.28 13.30
C LEU A 484 39.40 10.92 12.37
N GLU A 485 39.96 9.71 12.49
CA GLU A 485 41.04 9.22 11.63
C GLU A 485 40.61 9.19 10.16
N PRO A 486 41.52 9.53 9.22
CA PRO A 486 42.95 9.84 9.41
C PRO A 486 43.23 11.35 9.62
N ARG A 487 42.24 12.16 9.97
CA ARG A 487 42.34 13.63 9.94
C ARG A 487 42.62 14.27 11.31
N VAL A 488 42.89 13.47 12.34
CA VAL A 488 43.16 13.93 13.71
C VAL A 488 44.25 15.01 13.76
N ASP A 489 45.41 14.77 13.13
CA ASP A 489 46.54 15.73 13.16
C ASP A 489 46.24 17.05 12.46
N LEU A 490 45.38 17.02 11.43
CA LEU A 490 44.92 18.22 10.75
C LEU A 490 43.98 19.02 11.65
N LEU A 491 42.99 18.38 12.24
CA LEU A 491 41.97 19.05 13.06
C LEU A 491 42.52 19.55 14.39
N ARG A 492 43.49 18.83 14.98
CA ARG A 492 44.23 19.31 16.15
C ARG A 492 45.05 20.55 15.81
N TRP A 493 45.71 20.58 14.64
CA TRP A 493 46.41 21.77 14.17
C TRP A 493 45.47 22.95 13.95
N VAL A 494 44.26 22.73 13.40
CA VAL A 494 43.25 23.78 13.22
C VAL A 494 42.77 24.34 14.57
N ALA A 495 42.53 23.46 15.55
CA ALA A 495 42.13 23.87 16.89
C ALA A 495 43.22 24.73 17.56
N GLN A 496 44.46 24.24 17.60
CA GLN A 496 45.59 24.99 18.15
C GLN A 496 45.81 26.31 17.40
N GLY A 497 45.73 26.30 16.06
CA GLY A 497 45.82 27.51 15.26
C GLY A 497 44.70 28.52 15.55
N SER A 498 43.53 28.06 15.99
CA SER A 498 42.45 28.94 16.44
C SER A 498 42.79 29.64 17.76
N ASP A 499 43.36 28.90 18.70
CA ASP A 499 43.80 29.43 20.01
C ASP A 499 44.94 30.44 19.85
N GLU A 500 45.84 30.21 18.89
CA GLU A 500 46.96 31.09 18.54
C GLU A 500 46.55 32.28 17.64
N GLY A 501 45.30 32.33 17.18
CA GLY A 501 44.78 33.39 16.29
C GLY A 501 45.27 33.29 14.83
N VAL A 502 45.88 32.18 14.43
CA VAL A 502 46.33 31.88 13.06
C VAL A 502 45.16 31.44 12.19
N VAL A 503 44.21 30.70 12.77
CA VAL A 503 42.94 30.29 12.17
C VAL A 503 41.82 31.02 12.91
N ARG A 504 40.72 31.33 12.22
CA ARG A 504 39.56 31.95 12.87
C ARG A 504 38.90 30.97 13.84
N SER A 505 38.32 31.47 14.93
CA SER A 505 37.55 30.66 15.87
C SER A 505 36.39 29.94 15.19
N TYR A 506 36.03 28.75 15.65
CA TYR A 506 34.84 28.06 15.13
C TYR A 506 33.58 28.90 15.32
N LYS A 507 33.39 29.40 16.55
CA LYS A 507 32.30 30.31 16.89
C LYS A 507 32.32 31.56 16.00
N GLY A 508 31.20 31.79 15.32
CA GLY A 508 31.00 32.89 14.36
C GLY A 508 31.46 32.58 12.94
N ASN A 509 32.15 31.45 12.73
CA ASN A 509 32.68 31.03 11.43
C ASN A 509 32.20 29.62 11.02
N GLN A 510 31.11 29.13 11.61
CA GLN A 510 30.60 27.77 11.41
C GLN A 510 30.12 27.51 9.97
N GLY A 511 29.83 28.55 9.19
CA GLY A 511 29.23 28.39 7.86
C GLY A 511 27.79 27.91 7.93
N ILE A 512 27.38 27.06 6.99
CA ILE A 512 25.98 26.61 6.87
C ILE A 512 25.85 25.21 7.46
N LEU A 513 25.19 25.11 8.61
CA LEU A 513 24.77 23.84 9.19
C LEU A 513 23.33 23.55 8.78
N ARG A 514 23.13 22.51 7.98
CA ARG A 514 21.80 22.13 7.45
C ARG A 514 21.33 20.84 8.15
N PRO A 515 20.50 20.94 9.20
CA PRO A 515 19.92 19.77 9.83
C PRO A 515 18.88 19.12 8.89
N ASP A 516 18.88 17.80 8.83
CA ASP A 516 17.81 17.05 8.17
C ASP A 516 16.70 16.77 9.18
N ILE A 517 15.50 17.24 8.84
CA ILE A 517 14.37 17.32 9.76
C ILE A 517 13.30 16.31 9.36
N LEU A 518 12.94 15.45 10.31
CA LEU A 518 11.79 14.56 10.25
C LEU A 518 10.59 15.24 10.92
N ILE A 519 9.42 15.18 10.29
CA ILE A 519 8.15 15.67 10.86
C ILE A 519 7.23 14.46 11.12
N PRO A 520 7.11 14.00 12.38
CA PRO A 520 6.25 12.88 12.73
C PRO A 520 4.77 13.12 12.37
N THR A 521 4.07 12.05 11.98
CA THR A 521 2.64 12.11 11.64
C THR A 521 1.74 12.30 12.87
N THR A 522 2.24 11.96 14.06
CA THR A 522 1.61 12.21 15.35
C THR A 522 2.10 13.53 15.92
N GLY A 523 1.19 14.36 16.43
CA GLY A 523 1.53 15.65 17.04
C GLY A 523 0.62 15.95 18.21
N ILE A 524 1.20 16.55 19.25
CA ILE A 524 0.47 17.06 20.41
C ILE A 524 -0.04 18.46 20.05
N SER A 525 -1.31 18.77 20.30
CA SER A 525 -1.84 20.15 20.31
C SER A 525 -1.75 20.95 18.99
N GLY A 526 -2.12 20.35 17.85
CA GLY A 526 -2.31 21.09 16.58
C GLY A 526 -1.05 21.75 16.01
N THR A 527 0.14 21.40 16.50
CA THR A 527 1.43 21.87 15.98
C THR A 527 2.29 20.64 15.66
N PRO A 528 2.96 20.56 14.49
CA PRO A 528 3.88 19.48 14.20
C PRO A 528 5.04 19.48 15.20
N GLN A 529 5.49 18.30 15.58
CA GLN A 529 6.80 18.12 16.20
C GLN A 529 7.85 17.93 15.10
N PHE A 530 9.12 17.98 15.48
CA PHE A 530 10.22 17.63 14.58
C PHE A 530 11.31 16.86 15.31
N LYS A 531 12.10 16.12 14.52
CA LYS A 531 13.29 15.40 14.97
C LYS A 531 14.43 15.64 13.97
N VAL A 532 15.64 15.90 14.46
CA VAL A 532 16.86 16.00 13.65
C VAL A 532 17.59 14.66 13.70
N CYS A 533 17.80 14.06 12.54
CA CYS A 533 18.49 12.76 12.41
C CYS A 533 19.95 12.90 11.95
N GLU A 534 20.28 13.98 11.25
CA GLU A 534 21.65 14.30 10.85
C GLU A 534 21.85 15.81 10.71
N ILE A 535 23.10 16.25 10.76
CA ILE A 535 23.50 17.64 10.53
C ILE A 535 24.49 17.64 9.36
N ASN A 536 24.18 18.37 8.31
CA ASN A 536 25.04 18.51 7.14
C ASN A 536 25.80 19.83 7.23
N GLY A 537 27.07 19.79 7.62
CA GLY A 537 27.96 20.95 7.54
C GLY A 537 28.36 21.22 6.10
N ARG A 538 28.16 22.45 5.62
CA ARG A 538 28.53 22.88 4.27
C ARG A 538 29.15 24.27 4.31
N PHE A 539 30.16 24.47 3.47
CA PHE A 539 30.58 25.82 3.10
C PHE A 539 29.54 26.44 2.18
N PRO A 540 29.40 27.78 2.20
CA PRO A 540 28.43 28.48 1.37
C PRO A 540 28.66 28.16 -0.11
N ILE A 541 27.85 27.24 -0.64
CA ILE A 541 27.77 26.89 -2.05
C ILE A 541 26.47 27.45 -2.62
N SER A 542 26.62 28.19 -3.72
CA SER A 542 25.86 28.37 -4.97
C SER A 542 24.34 28.12 -5.04
N TYR A 543 23.62 27.90 -3.95
CA TYR A 543 22.18 27.67 -3.95
C TYR A 543 21.42 28.52 -2.95
N LEU A 544 22.11 29.12 -1.98
CA LEU A 544 21.43 29.98 -1.02
C LEU A 544 20.88 31.25 -1.73
N HIS A 545 21.53 31.74 -2.80
CA HIS A 545 21.02 32.85 -3.61
C HIS A 545 19.82 32.41 -4.46
N TYR A 546 19.85 31.20 -5.03
CA TYR A 546 18.67 30.63 -5.70
C TYR A 546 17.52 30.38 -4.71
N THR A 547 17.83 30.00 -3.47
CA THR A 547 16.85 29.87 -2.39
C THR A 547 16.28 31.24 -2.05
N ALA A 548 17.11 32.26 -1.87
CA ALA A 548 16.67 33.63 -1.65
C ALA A 548 15.78 34.15 -2.80
N SER A 549 16.17 33.92 -4.06
CA SER A 549 15.36 34.24 -5.25
C SER A 549 14.05 33.46 -5.29
N ALA A 550 14.01 32.20 -4.84
CA ALA A 550 12.76 31.43 -4.73
C ALA A 550 11.83 32.00 -3.65
N TYR A 551 12.38 32.36 -2.48
CA TYR A 551 11.62 33.02 -1.42
C TYR A 551 11.14 34.41 -1.81
N GLN A 552 11.93 35.16 -2.58
CA GLN A 552 11.53 36.44 -3.16
C GLN A 552 10.44 36.27 -4.21
N ALA A 553 10.55 35.28 -5.11
CA ALA A 553 9.52 34.96 -6.08
C ALA A 553 8.18 34.62 -5.40
N LEU A 554 8.23 33.85 -4.31
CA LEU A 554 7.04 33.56 -3.48
C LEU A 554 6.52 34.82 -2.76
N ALA A 555 7.39 35.68 -2.25
CA ALA A 555 6.99 36.92 -1.59
C ALA A 555 6.28 37.90 -2.55
N ASP A 556 6.72 37.93 -3.81
CA ASP A 556 6.14 38.77 -4.86
C ASP A 556 4.79 38.25 -5.40
N THR A 557 4.44 36.99 -5.12
CA THR A 557 3.11 36.49 -5.45
C THR A 557 2.06 37.06 -4.51
N GLU A 558 0.87 37.40 -5.03
CA GLU A 558 -0.24 37.87 -4.20
C GLU A 558 -0.80 36.72 -3.35
N TRP A 559 -0.43 36.68 -2.07
CA TRP A 559 -1.08 35.81 -1.09
C TRP A 559 -2.44 36.41 -0.73
N HIS A 560 -3.52 35.70 -1.01
CA HIS A 560 -4.87 36.18 -0.66
C HIS A 560 -5.12 36.29 0.86
N ASN A 561 -4.23 35.73 1.68
CA ASN A 561 -4.30 35.81 3.13
C ASN A 561 -2.98 36.32 3.74
N PRO A 562 -2.98 37.43 4.50
CA PRO A 562 -1.78 38.00 5.09
C PRO A 562 -1.14 37.13 6.20
N SER A 563 -1.87 36.14 6.72
CA SER A 563 -1.35 35.18 7.70
C SER A 563 -0.46 34.11 7.08
N ILE A 564 -0.49 33.98 5.75
CA ILE A 564 0.35 33.06 5.00
C ILE A 564 1.45 33.88 4.32
N LYS A 565 2.70 33.49 4.55
CA LYS A 565 3.88 34.17 4.03
C LYS A 565 5.04 33.19 3.88
N PRO A 566 6.07 33.54 3.09
CA PRO A 566 7.30 32.75 3.04
C PRO A 566 7.89 32.53 4.44
N ALA A 567 8.42 31.33 4.69
CA ALA A 567 8.92 30.93 6.02
C ALA A 567 10.12 31.75 6.52
N THR A 568 10.85 32.39 5.61
CA THR A 568 12.04 33.20 5.88
C THR A 568 12.00 34.46 5.02
N ASP A 569 12.52 35.55 5.56
CA ASP A 569 12.78 36.79 4.82
C ASP A 569 13.96 36.58 3.86
N HIS A 570 13.72 36.78 2.56
CA HIS A 570 14.73 36.64 1.52
C HIS A 570 15.90 37.61 1.72
N ASN A 571 15.68 38.79 2.32
CA ASN A 571 16.74 39.76 2.60
C ASN A 571 17.74 39.19 3.61
N LYS A 572 17.27 38.50 4.65
CA LYS A 572 18.17 37.82 5.61
C LYS A 572 19.02 36.73 4.95
N LEU A 573 18.49 36.05 3.93
CA LEU A 573 19.26 35.08 3.16
C LEU A 573 20.33 35.80 2.32
N PHE A 574 19.98 36.93 1.69
CA PHE A 574 20.93 37.79 0.98
C PHE A 574 21.95 38.50 1.90
N ASP A 575 21.64 38.72 3.18
CA ASP A 575 22.55 39.33 4.17
C ASP A 575 23.58 38.32 4.71
N ASN A 576 23.21 37.03 4.75
CA ASN A 576 24.17 35.93 5.02
C ASN A 576 25.15 35.69 3.87
N PHE A 577 25.01 36.49 2.81
CA PHE A 577 25.90 36.58 1.69
C PHE A 577 26.67 37.91 1.75
N HIS A 578 27.99 37.81 1.53
CA HIS A 578 28.57 38.54 0.41
C HIS A 578 27.59 38.51 -0.77
N GLN A 579 26.69 39.48 -1.03
CA GLN A 579 25.64 39.32 -2.06
C GLN A 579 26.19 38.75 -3.39
N ASP A 580 25.78 37.53 -3.75
CA ASP A 580 26.60 36.71 -4.63
C ASP A 580 25.82 36.04 -5.78
N SER A 581 26.12 36.51 -7.00
CA SER A 581 26.33 35.75 -8.27
C SER A 581 26.09 36.58 -9.56
N PRO A 582 26.22 37.89 -9.50
CA PRO A 582 27.34 38.65 -10.07
C PRO A 582 28.47 38.76 -9.02
N LEU A 583 28.77 37.61 -8.42
CA LEU A 583 29.69 37.32 -7.32
C LEU A 583 31.01 38.06 -7.45
N PHE A 584 31.60 37.93 -8.63
CA PHE A 584 32.90 38.50 -8.93
C PHE A 584 32.82 40.01 -9.11
N GLY A 585 31.76 40.52 -9.75
CA GLY A 585 31.60 41.94 -10.04
C GLY A 585 31.29 42.79 -8.80
N LEU A 586 30.54 42.28 -7.83
CA LEU A 586 30.24 43.01 -6.59
C LEU A 586 31.38 42.92 -5.57
N VAL A 587 32.05 41.76 -5.45
CA VAL A 587 33.30 41.66 -4.69
C VAL A 587 34.33 42.61 -5.29
N GLU A 588 34.47 42.65 -6.61
CA GLU A 588 35.34 43.60 -7.31
C GLU A 588 34.90 45.06 -7.10
N GLN A 589 33.60 45.37 -7.14
CA GLN A 589 33.08 46.72 -6.88
C GLN A 589 33.29 47.19 -5.44
N ARG A 590 33.16 46.31 -4.44
CA ARG A 590 33.27 46.66 -3.01
C ARG A 590 34.70 46.60 -2.49
N THR A 591 35.51 45.67 -2.99
CA THR A 591 36.88 45.42 -2.50
C THR A 591 37.95 45.91 -3.45
N GLY A 592 37.61 46.22 -4.70
CA GLY A 592 38.57 46.47 -5.77
C GLY A 592 39.27 45.21 -6.30
N MET A 593 39.00 44.03 -5.72
CA MET A 593 39.68 42.77 -6.04
C MET A 593 38.77 41.83 -6.82
N ARG A 594 39.26 41.37 -7.98
CA ARG A 594 38.54 40.42 -8.83
C ARG A 594 38.75 38.99 -8.34
N SER A 595 37.71 38.37 -7.82
CA SER A 595 37.76 36.96 -7.43
C SER A 595 37.83 36.03 -8.67
N ARG A 596 38.39 34.82 -8.50
CA ARG A 596 38.62 33.86 -9.60
C ARG A 596 38.16 32.47 -9.18
N SER A 597 37.41 31.80 -10.04
CA SER A 597 37.13 30.37 -9.88
C SER A 597 38.34 29.56 -10.33
N VAL A 598 38.81 28.66 -9.47
CA VAL A 598 40.06 27.91 -9.69
C VAL A 598 39.85 26.46 -9.30
N HIS A 599 40.40 25.55 -10.10
CA HIS A 599 40.36 24.12 -9.79
C HIS A 599 41.42 23.78 -8.72
N PRO A 600 41.18 22.83 -7.79
CA PRO A 600 42.16 22.45 -6.78
C PRO A 600 43.53 22.05 -7.34
N SER A 601 43.56 21.44 -8.53
CA SER A 601 44.82 21.07 -9.21
C SER A 601 45.67 22.28 -9.64
N SER A 602 45.12 23.48 -9.65
CA SER A 602 45.84 24.72 -9.94
C SER A 602 46.50 25.32 -8.70
N LEU A 603 46.18 24.85 -7.49
CA LEU A 603 46.78 25.34 -6.25
C LEU A 603 48.21 24.84 -6.07
N ARG A 604 49.08 25.68 -5.54
CA ARG A 604 50.48 25.39 -5.20
C ARG A 604 50.78 25.89 -3.80
N LEU A 605 51.53 25.09 -3.05
CA LEU A 605 52.09 25.48 -1.76
C LEU A 605 53.57 25.78 -1.95
N LEU A 606 53.99 26.99 -1.59
CA LEU A 606 55.39 27.40 -1.65
C LEU A 606 55.92 27.71 -0.25
N PRO A 607 57.19 27.40 0.06
CA PRO A 607 57.83 27.82 1.31
C PRO A 607 57.83 29.34 1.46
N SER A 608 57.53 29.83 2.66
CA SER A 608 57.56 31.25 2.98
C SER A 608 58.20 31.49 4.34
N GLY A 609 59.17 32.40 4.40
CA GLY A 609 59.83 32.79 5.65
C GLY A 609 59.06 33.83 6.46
N THR A 610 57.95 34.34 5.93
CA THR A 610 57.20 35.46 6.50
C THR A 610 55.85 35.05 7.11
N THR A 611 55.36 33.85 6.82
CA THR A 611 54.09 33.34 7.37
C THR A 611 54.32 32.45 8.59
N SER A 612 53.39 32.49 9.54
CA SER A 612 53.41 31.64 10.75
C SER A 612 53.36 30.14 10.44
N THR A 613 52.88 29.76 9.25
CA THR A 613 52.78 28.37 8.81
C THR A 613 54.00 27.90 8.01
N GLY A 614 54.94 28.78 7.68
CA GLY A 614 56.08 28.49 6.81
C GLY A 614 55.72 28.25 5.34
N LEU A 615 54.44 28.41 4.97
CA LEU A 615 53.91 28.14 3.64
C LEU A 615 53.00 29.29 3.17
N GLU A 616 52.97 29.50 1.86
CA GLU A 616 52.03 30.40 1.18
C GLU A 616 51.28 29.65 0.08
N LEU A 617 49.99 29.99 -0.06
CA LEU A 617 49.10 29.42 -1.05
C LEU A 617 49.11 30.30 -2.30
N TYR A 618 49.38 29.67 -3.44
CA TYR A 618 49.37 30.28 -4.75
C TYR A 618 48.43 29.52 -5.68
N VAL A 619 48.01 30.18 -6.75
CA VAL A 619 47.25 29.56 -7.83
C VAL A 619 47.93 29.77 -9.17
N LYS A 620 47.97 28.71 -9.99
CA LYS A 620 48.41 28.79 -11.37
C LYS A 620 47.41 29.58 -12.20
N VAL A 621 47.92 30.58 -12.89
CA VAL A 621 47.17 31.45 -13.80
C VAL A 621 47.58 31.17 -15.23
N ASP A 622 46.59 31.07 -16.14
CA ASP A 622 46.85 30.99 -17.57
C ASP A 622 47.19 32.40 -18.10
N GLY A 623 48.46 32.62 -18.44
CA GLY A 623 48.96 33.87 -19.01
C GLY A 623 50.20 33.61 -19.88
N HIS A 624 50.20 34.11 -21.11
CA HIS A 624 51.24 33.89 -22.12
C HIS A 624 52.32 34.98 -22.18
N GLU A 625 52.31 35.95 -21.26
CA GLU A 625 53.25 37.09 -21.32
C GLU A 625 54.05 37.23 -20.03
N ASN A 626 55.36 37.48 -20.19
CA ASN A 626 56.24 37.94 -19.12
C ASN A 626 55.62 39.24 -18.56
N PRO A 627 55.20 39.30 -17.27
CA PRO A 627 54.72 40.54 -16.71
C PRO A 627 55.88 41.54 -16.71
N VAL A 628 55.77 42.55 -17.56
CA VAL A 628 56.78 43.62 -17.72
C VAL A 628 56.86 44.52 -16.48
N GLU A 629 55.96 44.36 -15.51
CA GLU A 629 56.02 45.01 -14.20
C GLU A 629 55.81 43.99 -13.07
N ARG A 630 56.70 44.01 -12.07
CA ARG A 630 56.61 43.18 -10.86
C ARG A 630 55.39 43.60 -10.03
N LEU A 631 54.23 42.98 -10.29
CA LEU A 631 53.12 43.01 -9.35
C LEU A 631 53.54 42.22 -8.09
N PRO A 632 53.36 42.77 -6.87
CA PRO A 632 53.90 42.18 -5.64
C PRO A 632 53.35 40.78 -5.29
N ASP A 633 52.20 40.40 -5.86
CA ASP A 633 51.51 39.13 -5.59
C ASP A 633 51.59 38.11 -6.73
N VAL A 634 52.37 38.39 -7.78
CA VAL A 634 52.53 37.50 -8.94
C VAL A 634 53.99 37.11 -9.11
N MET A 635 54.25 35.81 -9.28
CA MET A 635 55.60 35.29 -9.50
C MET A 635 55.66 34.26 -10.63
N TRP A 636 56.83 34.14 -11.23
CA TRP A 636 57.15 33.11 -12.22
C TRP A 636 57.97 32.00 -11.57
N LEU A 637 57.50 30.75 -11.65
CA LEU A 637 58.19 29.58 -11.13
C LEU A 637 57.98 28.39 -12.07
N ASP A 638 59.05 27.71 -12.48
CA ASP A 638 59.03 26.50 -13.31
C ASP A 638 58.15 26.61 -14.58
N GLY A 639 58.22 27.76 -15.26
CA GLY A 639 57.45 28.02 -16.49
C GLY A 639 55.95 28.29 -16.25
N GLN A 640 55.54 28.55 -15.01
CA GLN A 640 54.17 28.86 -14.62
C GLN A 640 54.08 30.25 -14.00
N VAL A 641 52.99 30.96 -14.30
CA VAL A 641 52.59 32.18 -13.59
C VAL A 641 51.78 31.78 -12.37
N LEU A 642 52.23 32.21 -11.19
CA LEU A 642 51.59 31.93 -9.92
C LEU A 642 51.12 33.25 -9.28
N GLU A 643 49.87 33.29 -8.84
CA GLU A 643 49.27 34.43 -8.14
C GLU A 643 48.97 34.04 -6.70
N LYS A 644 49.30 34.91 -5.73
CA LYS A 644 49.10 34.66 -4.31
C LYS A 644 47.61 34.65 -3.97
N VAL A 645 47.20 33.66 -3.18
CA VAL A 645 45.81 33.53 -2.71
C VAL A 645 45.66 34.20 -1.34
N HIS A 646 44.84 35.24 -1.29
CA HIS A 646 44.57 36.01 -0.06
C HIS A 646 43.36 35.49 0.74
N GLN A 647 42.33 35.00 0.06
CA GLN A 647 41.11 34.48 0.69
C GLN A 647 40.54 33.33 -0.14
N VAL A 648 39.90 32.36 0.51
CA VAL A 648 39.28 31.20 -0.15
C VAL A 648 37.81 31.09 0.21
N GLY A 649 36.96 31.05 -0.83
CA GLY A 649 35.60 30.52 -0.76
C GLY A 649 35.59 29.08 -1.28
N LEU A 650 35.11 28.13 -0.48
CA LEU A 650 35.14 26.72 -0.83
C LEU A 650 33.85 26.29 -1.53
N GLN A 651 33.98 25.83 -2.77
CA GLN A 651 32.89 25.24 -3.55
C GLN A 651 33.07 23.73 -3.80
N LEU A 652 33.90 23.08 -2.99
CA LEU A 652 34.21 21.65 -3.14
C LEU A 652 33.11 20.77 -2.55
N TYR A 653 32.87 19.63 -3.21
CA TYR A 653 32.16 18.53 -2.58
C TYR A 653 33.00 17.93 -1.44
N ASP A 654 32.33 17.29 -0.48
CA ASP A 654 32.99 16.73 0.70
C ASP A 654 34.13 15.77 0.30
N PHE A 655 33.92 14.91 -0.70
CA PHE A 655 34.96 14.00 -1.20
C PHE A 655 36.15 14.71 -1.87
N GLU A 656 35.95 15.87 -2.48
CA GLU A 656 37.03 16.66 -3.10
C GLU A 656 37.87 17.35 -2.02
N LEU A 657 37.21 17.93 -1.02
CA LEU A 657 37.89 18.48 0.16
C LEU A 657 38.67 17.38 0.90
N PHE A 658 38.06 16.20 1.05
CA PHE A 658 38.67 15.03 1.69
C PHE A 658 39.76 14.38 0.84
N ALA A 659 39.90 14.70 -0.45
CA ALA A 659 41.00 14.24 -1.27
C ALA A 659 42.25 15.15 -1.16
N LEU A 660 42.11 16.36 -0.61
CA LEU A 660 43.25 17.27 -0.45
C LEU A 660 44.25 16.77 0.60
N ALA A 661 45.53 17.07 0.34
CA ALA A 661 46.60 16.85 1.30
C ALA A 661 46.37 17.69 2.57
N PRO A 662 46.69 17.18 3.78
CA PRO A 662 46.52 17.91 5.03
C PRO A 662 47.09 19.34 4.99
N GLU A 663 48.28 19.51 4.43
CA GLU A 663 48.98 20.79 4.32
C GLU A 663 48.21 21.81 3.47
N MET A 664 47.54 21.34 2.41
CA MET A 664 46.67 22.17 1.58
C MET A 664 45.47 22.66 2.40
N ILE A 665 44.85 21.75 3.16
CA ILE A 665 43.68 22.10 4.00
C ILE A 665 44.09 23.07 5.11
N ARG A 666 45.29 22.93 5.70
CA ARG A 666 45.83 23.91 6.67
C ARG A 666 45.90 25.32 6.07
N GLN A 667 46.48 25.46 4.87
CA GLN A 667 46.57 26.78 4.21
C GLN A 667 45.23 27.34 3.75
N ILE A 668 44.30 26.47 3.35
CA ILE A 668 42.91 26.84 3.08
C ILE A 668 42.23 27.34 4.36
N SER A 669 42.42 26.66 5.50
CA SER A 669 41.80 27.01 6.78
C SER A 669 42.21 28.40 7.27
N VAL A 670 43.48 28.78 7.08
CA VAL A 670 44.00 30.13 7.40
C VAL A 670 43.32 31.23 6.58
N ARG A 671 42.91 30.92 5.34
CA ARG A 671 42.39 31.88 4.37
C ARG A 671 40.87 31.80 4.18
N SER A 672 40.23 30.81 4.80
CA SER A 672 38.78 30.63 4.71
C SER A 672 38.08 31.47 5.76
N VAL A 673 36.89 31.97 5.40
CA VAL A 673 35.98 32.57 6.38
C VAL A 673 35.36 31.49 7.25
N ASN A 674 35.15 30.30 6.71
CA ASN A 674 34.45 29.24 7.40
C ASN A 674 35.42 28.20 7.94
N ASP A 675 35.10 27.71 9.14
CA ASP A 675 35.92 26.72 9.82
C ASP A 675 35.71 25.32 9.23
N VAL A 676 36.81 24.65 8.88
CA VAL A 676 36.81 23.30 8.32
C VAL A 676 36.24 22.25 9.27
N ARG A 677 36.26 22.49 10.59
CA ARG A 677 35.62 21.62 11.59
C ARG A 677 34.11 21.48 11.37
N SER A 678 33.45 22.42 10.67
CA SER A 678 32.04 22.22 10.28
C SER A 678 31.85 21.05 9.33
N VAL A 679 32.78 20.84 8.40
CA VAL A 679 32.70 19.74 7.43
C VAL A 679 33.32 18.45 7.98
N PHE A 680 34.34 18.55 8.82
CA PHE A 680 35.01 17.36 9.37
C PHE A 680 34.42 16.83 10.67
N ILE A 681 33.72 17.65 11.45
CA ILE A 681 33.14 17.29 12.76
C ILE A 681 31.61 17.40 12.72
N ALA A 682 31.07 18.60 12.44
CA ALA A 682 29.62 18.83 12.50
C ALA A 682 28.83 18.10 11.39
N HIS A 683 29.47 17.73 10.29
CA HIS A 683 28.87 16.92 9.22
C HIS A 683 28.82 15.42 9.57
N ASP A 684 29.63 14.96 10.53
CA ASP A 684 29.68 13.54 10.88
C ASP A 684 28.32 13.08 11.40
N LYS A 685 27.81 11.97 10.85
CA LYS A 685 26.46 11.48 11.17
C LYS A 685 26.31 11.05 12.64
N ARG A 686 27.43 10.89 13.36
CA ARG A 686 27.47 10.60 14.80
C ARG A 686 27.37 11.84 15.68
N ILE A 687 27.58 13.06 15.16
CA ILE A 687 27.57 14.29 15.96
C ILE A 687 26.27 14.50 16.76
N PRO A 688 25.06 14.17 16.27
CA PRO A 688 23.85 14.37 17.06
C PRO A 688 23.85 13.50 18.32
N GLY A 689 24.45 12.31 18.27
CA GLY A 689 24.63 11.44 19.43
C GLY A 689 25.57 12.04 20.47
N VAL A 690 26.68 12.64 20.03
CA VAL A 690 27.60 13.36 20.93
C VAL A 690 26.89 14.53 21.60
N VAL A 691 26.13 15.33 20.84
CA VAL A 691 25.32 16.43 21.39
C VAL A 691 24.34 15.92 22.44
N HIS A 692 23.65 14.81 22.16
CA HIS A 692 22.64 14.25 23.07
C HIS A 692 23.25 13.74 24.38
N GLN A 693 24.41 13.09 24.32
CA GLN A 693 25.16 12.63 25.48
C GLN A 693 25.72 13.81 26.32
N GLU A 694 26.06 14.94 25.70
CA GLU A 694 26.63 16.11 26.38
C GLU A 694 25.61 17.03 27.05
N LEU A 695 24.30 16.81 26.87
CA LEU A 695 23.28 17.79 27.27
C LEU A 695 23.37 18.18 28.76
N ASP A 696 23.58 17.21 29.65
CA ASP A 696 23.64 17.48 31.10
C ASP A 696 24.93 18.21 31.49
N ALA A 697 26.05 17.86 30.85
CA ALA A 697 27.33 18.55 31.01
C ALA A 697 27.27 20.00 30.50
N LEU A 698 26.60 20.24 29.37
CA LEU A 698 26.41 21.58 28.81
C LEU A 698 25.54 22.47 29.70
N VAL A 699 24.55 21.91 30.40
CA VAL A 699 23.77 22.63 31.42
C VAL A 699 24.63 22.96 32.63
N HIS A 700 25.40 21.98 33.14
CA HIS A 700 26.29 22.17 34.28
C HIS A 700 27.37 23.24 34.00
N LYS A 701 27.94 23.24 32.79
CA LYS A 701 28.92 24.24 32.31
C LYS A 701 28.28 25.57 31.89
N HIS A 702 26.97 25.76 32.10
CA HIS A 702 26.20 26.98 31.78
C HIS A 702 26.25 27.41 30.30
N VAL A 703 26.46 26.47 29.38
CA VAL A 703 26.46 26.73 27.93
C VAL A 703 25.02 26.86 27.41
N ILE A 704 24.15 25.96 27.88
CA ILE A 704 22.73 25.96 27.56
C ILE A 704 21.91 25.93 28.85
N THR A 705 20.68 26.41 28.78
CA THR A 705 19.72 26.32 29.87
C THR A 705 19.08 24.92 29.94
N GLU A 706 18.54 24.57 31.11
CA GLU A 706 17.73 23.36 31.30
C GLU A 706 16.58 23.24 30.28
N ALA A 707 15.96 24.37 29.93
CA ALA A 707 14.89 24.39 28.93
C ALA A 707 15.42 24.11 27.51
N GLN A 708 16.61 24.61 27.15
CA GLN A 708 17.26 24.31 25.88
C GLN A 708 17.73 22.86 25.80
N SER A 709 18.26 22.31 26.90
CA SER A 709 18.62 20.89 27.00
C SER A 709 17.43 19.99 26.69
N ARG A 710 16.25 20.24 27.28
CA ARG A 710 15.02 19.49 26.97
C ARG A 710 14.61 19.62 25.50
N ILE A 711 14.71 20.81 24.92
CA ILE A 711 14.39 21.03 23.50
C ILE A 711 15.33 20.20 22.59
N LEU A 712 16.62 20.11 22.92
CA LEU A 712 17.58 19.30 22.16
C LEU A 712 17.33 17.80 22.37
N ARG A 713 17.09 17.37 23.61
CA ARG A 713 16.76 15.98 23.97
C ARG A 713 15.52 15.49 23.21
N ASP A 714 14.48 16.31 23.19
CA ASP A 714 13.24 16.02 22.46
C ASP A 714 13.37 16.22 20.95
N GLY A 715 14.33 17.02 20.49
CA GLY A 715 14.47 17.42 19.09
C GLY A 715 15.50 16.60 18.30
N ILE A 716 16.36 15.81 18.95
CA ILE A 716 17.36 14.95 18.30
C ILE A 716 16.87 13.49 18.34
N VAL A 717 17.18 12.71 17.30
CA VAL A 717 16.91 11.27 17.28
C VAL A 717 18.00 10.53 18.08
N PRO A 718 17.65 9.59 18.98
CA PRO A 718 18.62 8.71 19.61
C PRO A 718 19.46 7.97 18.56
N THR A 719 20.78 8.01 18.68
CA THR A 719 21.71 7.29 17.78
C THR A 719 22.21 6.00 18.46
N ILE A 720 22.82 5.08 17.70
CA ILE A 720 23.16 3.69 18.09
C ILE A 720 24.19 3.58 19.27
N GLY A 721 24.52 4.68 19.95
CA GLY A 721 25.41 4.72 21.10
C GLY A 721 24.73 5.08 22.44
N GLU A 722 23.40 4.93 22.56
CA GLU A 722 22.65 5.04 23.82
C GLU A 722 22.36 3.68 24.47
#